data_AF-A0A849RUU3-F1
#
_entry.id   AF-A0A849RUU3-F1
#
_cell.length_a   1.000
_cell.length_b   1.000
_cell.length_c   1.000
_cell.angle_alpha   90.00
_cell.angle_beta   90.00
_cell.angle_gamma   90.00
#
_symmetry.space_group_name_H-M   'P 1'
#
loop_
_entity.id
_entity.type
_entity.pdbx_description
1 polymer ?
#
loop_
_entity_poly.entity_id
_entity_poly.type
_entity_poly.pdbx_seq_one_letter_code
_entity_poly.pdbx_strand_id
1 'polypeptide(L)'
;MNTPRFKQVWLALLLALPWPTQASDPVRMFGKNAPFVVRDLPADSRLRKQLEALPDSTRKIALGHLHKINFPEQDAQHLNVSSQGRIYYSDPPPAKPIPAQPLVLRAAPQALAALPSIDVFKLHTRPNSKNRVFLDFDGMVLKGTEWNVDVRRTTLNARGFDLDGNESSFNNAERAAIHEIWHRIAEDYAPFDIDVTTEEPDHFTLTTGRVLFTRNRDANGALMPAYDAGGVAFSEVWNDPEYVSTYSPALVFYNNLGDSETNSMAEAGAHEFGHNLSLAHDGSRNADYFDGMGKGFVSWAPIMGVSYYENVTQWSKGEYSNADNKEDDIAIISRQLGVIDDDHGNTQNKASQLLFDNDHSLSVTTPQTDPKNTEPYNKGVIETRADVDMFFFDTVDGTLELVVEPAWTAFYRNENRGANLDIKATLYDGNGNAIKTDDPANETNAHISTKLTQGRYYLAVEGVGNTVTPYSDYGSLGKYFISGALDISVNTTPKLDTESPSPSPMTWLKPPTLTADNRVTMTATTATDNVGAVQYQFMCVSGGTGCSESAWQNSPNYTTTIGTGSYRYAVKARDTAGNETARSDEVTVTASLISATADTATVPEDNAVVIKVLDNDTSANGDKLAITQFSQGKNGSVIRKSGGLQYKSTGNFNGSDSFSYTVSNTSGNTATALVSINVIPVNDTPIARNDSVSVSVNTSTTLLPLSNDRDIDRDTLSIASLSLAKKGSAVIYGNAIRYQAGGSVGTDKLTYTISDGHGGTAKAVITVSVKK
;
A
#
# COMPACT_ATOMS: atom_id res chain seq x y z
N MET A 1 42.54 -23.73 80.49
CA MET A 1 41.19 -23.21 80.16
C MET A 1 41.36 -21.74 79.81
N ASN A 2 41.63 -21.42 78.55
CA ASN A 2 41.80 -20.04 78.11
C ASN A 2 40.85 -19.76 76.96
N THR A 3 39.84 -18.95 77.24
CA THR A 3 39.09 -18.19 76.24
C THR A 3 39.83 -16.87 75.97
N PRO A 4 40.05 -16.51 74.69
CA PRO A 4 40.10 -15.12 74.27
C PRO A 4 38.89 -14.85 73.36
N ARG A 5 38.13 -13.77 73.60
CA ARG A 5 38.39 -12.36 73.27
C ARG A 5 38.12 -11.99 71.79
N PHE A 6 37.19 -11.03 71.70
CA PHE A 6 37.14 -9.86 70.82
C PHE A 6 36.83 -10.00 69.32
N LYS A 7 35.72 -9.33 68.98
CA LYS A 7 35.35 -8.82 67.66
C LYS A 7 36.45 -7.92 67.09
N GLN A 8 36.75 -8.07 65.79
CA GLN A 8 36.56 -7.03 64.79
C GLN A 8 36.80 -7.58 63.37
N VAL A 9 35.74 -7.46 62.56
CA VAL A 9 35.64 -7.15 61.11
C VAL A 9 36.88 -7.40 60.25
N TRP A 10 36.71 -8.16 59.16
CA TRP A 10 37.28 -8.01 57.78
C TRP A 10 37.32 -9.38 57.09
N LEU A 11 36.36 -9.70 56.21
CA LEU A 11 36.40 -10.77 55.17
C LEU A 11 35.05 -10.69 54.42
N ALA A 12 34.89 -10.80 53.09
CA ALA A 12 35.81 -11.02 51.99
C ALA A 12 35.17 -10.41 50.74
N LEU A 13 35.98 -9.74 49.92
CA LEU A 13 35.66 -9.42 48.53
C LEU A 13 35.70 -10.76 47.75
N LEU A 14 34.55 -11.43 47.59
CA LEU A 14 34.42 -12.52 46.62
C LEU A 14 33.83 -11.92 45.35
N LEU A 15 34.71 -11.68 44.38
CA LEU A 15 34.35 -11.51 42.98
C LEU A 15 33.51 -12.73 42.57
N ALA A 16 32.20 -12.56 42.44
CA ALA A 16 31.36 -13.44 41.66
C ALA A 16 31.75 -13.21 40.19
N LEU A 17 32.75 -13.95 39.71
CA LEU A 17 32.94 -14.13 38.28
C LEU A 17 31.65 -14.79 37.78
N PRO A 18 30.93 -14.20 36.80
CA PRO A 18 29.81 -14.88 36.19
C PRO A 18 30.34 -16.20 35.63
N TRP A 19 29.69 -17.29 36.00
CA TRP A 19 29.91 -18.57 35.32
C TRP A 19 29.75 -18.32 33.82
N PRO A 20 30.61 -18.87 32.96
CA PRO A 20 30.37 -18.76 31.53
C PRO A 20 29.00 -19.36 31.28
N THR A 21 28.03 -18.53 30.94
CA THR A 21 26.82 -18.98 30.28
C THR A 21 27.34 -19.64 29.01
N GLN A 22 27.28 -20.96 28.97
CA GLN A 22 27.54 -21.70 27.75
C GLN A 22 26.47 -21.21 26.78
N ALA A 23 26.85 -20.35 25.83
CA ALA A 23 25.97 -19.97 24.74
C ALA A 23 25.53 -21.28 24.09
N SER A 24 24.23 -21.52 24.05
CA SER A 24 23.67 -22.63 23.29
C SER A 24 24.19 -22.51 21.85
N ASP A 25 24.66 -23.60 21.28
CA ASP A 25 25.03 -23.61 19.87
C ASP A 25 23.81 -23.13 19.06
N PRO A 26 24.01 -22.27 18.06
CA PRO A 26 22.91 -21.74 17.26
C PRO A 26 22.17 -22.89 16.57
N VAL A 27 20.85 -22.89 16.73
CA VAL A 27 19.96 -23.85 16.08
C VAL A 27 20.11 -23.75 14.56
N ARG A 28 20.24 -24.92 13.93
CA ARG A 28 20.43 -25.01 12.48
C ARG A 28 19.08 -24.84 11.79
N MET A 29 19.01 -23.91 10.85
CA MET A 29 17.82 -23.65 10.04
C MET A 29 17.91 -24.35 8.68
N PHE A 30 16.75 -24.72 8.13
CA PHE A 30 16.58 -25.31 6.81
C PHE A 30 15.48 -24.57 6.04
N GLY A 31 15.53 -24.66 4.71
CA GLY A 31 14.41 -24.27 3.83
C GLY A 31 14.68 -23.04 2.98
N LYS A 32 13.73 -22.12 2.85
CA LYS A 32 13.72 -20.96 1.92
C LYS A 32 14.99 -20.12 1.97
N ASN A 33 15.45 -19.79 3.17
CA ASN A 33 16.63 -18.96 3.41
C ASN A 33 17.87 -19.80 3.76
N ALA A 34 17.72 -21.13 3.82
CA ALA A 34 18.80 -22.09 4.06
C ALA A 34 18.59 -23.38 3.25
N PRO A 35 18.74 -23.34 1.90
CA PRO A 35 18.48 -24.51 1.05
C PRO A 35 19.39 -25.69 1.40
N PHE A 36 18.83 -26.90 1.33
CA PHE A 36 19.50 -28.12 1.77
C PHE A 36 19.20 -29.31 0.85
N VAL A 37 19.97 -30.39 0.99
CA VAL A 37 19.66 -31.70 0.42
C VAL A 37 19.32 -32.72 1.51
N VAL A 38 18.61 -33.80 1.17
CA VAL A 38 18.09 -34.79 2.16
C VAL A 38 19.12 -35.25 3.20
N ARG A 39 20.37 -35.48 2.78
CA ARG A 39 21.44 -35.94 3.68
C ARG A 39 21.86 -34.92 4.75
N ASP A 40 21.51 -33.65 4.55
CA ASP A 40 21.84 -32.56 5.46
C ASP A 40 20.92 -32.52 6.68
N LEU A 41 19.72 -33.13 6.58
CA LEU A 41 18.76 -33.30 7.67
C LEU A 41 19.27 -34.32 8.71
N PRO A 42 18.82 -34.23 9.98
CA PRO A 42 19.19 -35.20 11.01
C PRO A 42 18.88 -36.63 10.57
N ALA A 43 19.83 -37.53 10.78
CA ALA A 43 19.77 -38.92 10.28
C ALA A 43 18.59 -39.71 10.88
N ASP A 44 18.20 -39.37 12.09
CA ASP A 44 17.13 -39.99 12.87
C ASP A 44 15.77 -39.30 12.68
N SER A 45 15.74 -38.12 12.05
CA SER A 45 14.50 -37.36 11.81
C SER A 45 13.48 -38.11 10.97
N ARG A 46 12.20 -37.88 11.26
CA ARG A 46 11.07 -38.45 10.53
C ARG A 46 11.07 -37.99 9.07
N LEU A 47 11.23 -36.69 8.86
CA LEU A 47 11.22 -36.05 7.56
C LEU A 47 12.26 -36.67 6.63
N ARG A 48 13.50 -36.85 7.10
CA ARG A 48 14.56 -37.47 6.29
C ARG A 48 14.20 -38.89 5.87
N LYS A 49 13.74 -39.72 6.80
CA LYS A 49 13.36 -41.12 6.52
C LYS A 49 12.24 -41.20 5.49
N GLN A 50 11.24 -40.33 5.60
CA GLN A 50 10.15 -40.25 4.62
C GLN A 50 10.66 -39.81 3.25
N LEU A 51 11.49 -38.75 3.18
CA LEU A 51 12.10 -38.29 1.93
C LEU A 51 12.94 -39.38 1.25
N GLU A 52 13.76 -40.11 2.02
CA GLU A 52 14.59 -41.21 1.51
C GLU A 52 13.76 -42.40 0.98
N ALA A 53 12.55 -42.60 1.49
CA ALA A 53 11.63 -43.65 1.05
C ALA A 53 10.82 -43.27 -0.21
N LEU A 54 10.71 -41.99 -0.56
CA LEU A 54 9.93 -41.53 -1.71
C LEU A 54 10.63 -41.81 -3.05
N PRO A 55 9.88 -42.08 -4.14
CA PRO A 55 10.43 -42.07 -5.50
C PRO A 55 11.11 -40.74 -5.84
N ASP A 56 12.15 -40.78 -6.69
CA ASP A 56 12.95 -39.58 -7.02
C ASP A 56 12.11 -38.39 -7.53
N SER A 57 11.09 -38.66 -8.35
CA SER A 57 10.18 -37.62 -8.87
C SER A 57 9.38 -36.95 -7.75
N THR A 58 8.83 -37.73 -6.81
CA THR A 58 8.04 -37.23 -5.68
C THR A 58 8.91 -36.53 -4.66
N ARG A 59 10.10 -37.09 -4.38
CA ARG A 59 11.10 -36.48 -3.49
C ARG A 59 11.53 -35.11 -3.99
N LYS A 60 11.66 -34.93 -5.31
CA LYS A 60 11.97 -33.63 -5.91
C LYS A 60 10.86 -32.61 -5.69
N ILE A 61 9.58 -33.02 -5.76
CA ILE A 61 8.43 -32.17 -5.44
C ILE A 61 8.49 -31.76 -3.96
N ALA A 62 8.69 -32.73 -3.06
CA ALA A 62 8.80 -32.48 -1.62
C ALA A 62 9.91 -31.50 -1.26
N LEU A 63 11.11 -31.67 -1.84
CA LEU A 63 12.21 -30.71 -1.65
C LEU A 63 11.86 -29.32 -2.18
N GLY A 64 11.10 -29.24 -3.29
CA GLY A 64 10.62 -27.97 -3.83
C GLY A 64 9.69 -27.21 -2.87
N HIS A 65 8.83 -27.91 -2.11
CA HIS A 65 8.03 -27.32 -1.05
C HIS A 65 8.86 -26.96 0.18
N LEU A 66 9.74 -27.86 0.64
CA LEU A 66 10.61 -27.59 1.79
C LEU A 66 11.57 -26.41 1.56
N HIS A 67 11.86 -26.04 0.31
CA HIS A 67 12.65 -24.85 -0.05
C HIS A 67 11.83 -23.56 -0.15
N LYS A 68 10.53 -23.58 0.18
CA LYS A 68 9.67 -22.41 0.17
C LYS A 68 9.24 -21.99 1.60
N ILE A 69 9.23 -22.92 2.56
CA ILE A 69 9.15 -22.65 4.01
C ILE A 69 10.54 -22.57 4.65
N ASN A 70 10.70 -21.89 5.78
CA ASN A 70 11.84 -22.14 6.68
C ASN A 70 11.39 -23.00 7.85
N PHE A 71 12.30 -23.75 8.46
CA PHE A 71 12.02 -24.49 9.68
C PHE A 71 13.32 -24.79 10.45
N PRO A 72 13.29 -24.84 11.78
CA PRO A 72 14.43 -25.26 12.59
C PRO A 72 14.68 -26.77 12.45
N GLU A 73 15.90 -27.22 12.77
CA GLU A 73 16.29 -28.65 12.73
C GLU A 73 15.32 -29.57 13.51
N GLN A 74 14.75 -29.05 14.59
CA GLN A 74 13.79 -29.70 15.47
C GLN A 74 12.48 -30.05 14.76
N ASP A 75 12.01 -29.19 13.84
CA ASP A 75 10.78 -29.46 13.10
C ASP A 75 10.91 -30.66 12.16
N ALA A 76 12.12 -31.10 11.83
CA ALA A 76 12.34 -32.26 10.97
C ALA A 76 11.76 -33.57 11.55
N GLN A 77 11.46 -33.64 12.85
CA GLN A 77 10.80 -34.81 13.44
C GLN A 77 9.25 -34.74 13.45
N HIS A 78 8.67 -33.56 13.16
CA HIS A 78 7.23 -33.27 13.17
C HIS A 78 6.67 -32.98 11.77
N LEU A 79 7.54 -32.56 10.85
CA LEU A 79 7.24 -32.45 9.43
C LEU A 79 7.05 -33.83 8.80
N ASN A 80 5.97 -33.96 8.05
CA ASN A 80 5.66 -35.14 7.25
C ASN A 80 5.58 -34.79 5.76
N VAL A 81 5.76 -35.82 4.93
CA VAL A 81 5.64 -35.74 3.48
C VAL A 81 4.58 -36.70 2.98
N SER A 82 3.58 -36.18 2.29
CA SER A 82 2.54 -36.99 1.68
C SER A 82 3.10 -37.86 0.56
N SER A 83 2.33 -38.88 0.17
CA SER A 83 2.68 -39.73 -0.98
C SER A 83 2.79 -38.97 -2.33
N GLN A 84 2.29 -37.73 -2.40
CA GLN A 84 2.40 -36.83 -3.56
C GLN A 84 3.53 -35.81 -3.41
N GLY A 85 4.23 -35.79 -2.28
CA GLY A 85 5.32 -34.85 -2.00
C GLY A 85 4.87 -33.53 -1.38
N ARG A 86 3.65 -33.44 -0.86
CA ARG A 86 3.18 -32.28 -0.09
C ARG A 86 3.70 -32.33 1.34
N ILE A 87 3.91 -31.17 1.95
CA ILE A 87 4.44 -31.04 3.30
C ILE A 87 3.31 -30.70 4.25
N TYR A 88 3.22 -31.42 5.36
CA TYR A 88 2.25 -31.15 6.42
C TYR A 88 2.87 -31.34 7.79
N TYR A 89 2.39 -30.56 8.75
CA TYR A 89 2.71 -30.71 10.15
C TYR A 89 1.70 -31.66 10.79
N SER A 90 2.16 -32.52 11.70
CA SER A 90 1.29 -33.37 12.50
C SER A 90 1.77 -33.33 13.94
N ASP A 91 0.90 -32.89 14.83
CA ASP A 91 1.29 -32.53 16.18
C ASP A 91 0.63 -33.47 17.20
N PRO A 92 1.32 -34.56 17.63
CA PRO A 92 0.81 -35.52 18.60
C PRO A 92 0.17 -34.89 19.84
N PRO A 93 -0.80 -35.57 20.50
CA PRO A 93 -1.56 -34.98 21.57
C PRO A 93 -0.71 -35.07 22.86
N PRO A 94 -1.06 -34.33 23.92
CA PRO A 94 -0.37 -34.46 25.19
C PRO A 94 -0.46 -35.90 25.73
N ALA A 95 0.61 -36.39 26.34
CA ALA A 95 0.70 -37.78 26.83
C ALA A 95 -0.22 -38.09 28.03
N LYS A 96 -0.92 -37.11 28.62
CA LYS A 96 -1.85 -37.29 29.76
C LYS A 96 -3.05 -36.31 29.73
N PRO A 97 -4.27 -36.77 30.06
CA PRO A 97 -5.37 -35.87 30.36
C PRO A 97 -5.09 -35.10 31.67
N ILE A 98 -5.35 -33.80 31.64
CA ILE A 98 -5.15 -32.88 32.76
C ILE A 98 -6.09 -33.26 33.92
N PRO A 99 -5.61 -33.42 35.16
CA PRO A 99 -6.49 -33.44 36.33
C PRO A 99 -7.09 -32.05 36.51
N ALA A 100 -8.42 -31.94 36.52
CA ALA A 100 -9.13 -30.71 36.86
C ALA A 100 -8.57 -30.14 38.18
N GLN A 101 -7.80 -29.05 38.12
CA GLN A 101 -7.35 -28.37 39.33
C GLN A 101 -8.56 -27.67 39.97
N PRO A 102 -8.64 -27.58 41.31
CA PRO A 102 -9.73 -26.87 41.96
C PRO A 102 -9.63 -25.37 41.63
N LEU A 103 -10.61 -24.87 40.88
CA LEU A 103 -10.80 -23.44 40.62
C LEU A 103 -10.90 -22.69 41.95
N VAL A 104 -9.91 -21.83 42.25
CA VAL A 104 -10.14 -20.75 43.22
C VAL A 104 -10.90 -19.66 42.47
N LEU A 105 -12.24 -19.72 42.51
CA LEU A 105 -13.12 -18.67 41.99
C LEU A 105 -12.79 -17.33 42.67
N ARG A 106 -12.12 -16.41 41.96
CA ARG A 106 -12.60 -15.01 41.96
C ARG A 106 -13.68 -14.91 40.90
N ALA A 107 -14.58 -13.94 41.08
CA ALA A 107 -15.78 -13.78 40.25
C ALA A 107 -15.45 -14.05 38.79
N ALA A 108 -16.21 -14.96 38.17
CA ALA A 108 -16.04 -15.29 36.77
C ALA A 108 -15.91 -14.01 35.95
N PRO A 109 -15.10 -13.99 34.85
CA PRO A 109 -15.36 -13.02 33.79
C PRO A 109 -16.86 -13.05 33.54
N GLN A 110 -17.51 -11.89 33.39
CA GLN A 110 -18.97 -11.83 33.24
C GLN A 110 -19.39 -12.97 32.34
N ALA A 111 -20.13 -13.94 32.90
CA ALA A 111 -20.61 -15.06 32.13
C ALA A 111 -21.28 -14.44 30.92
N LEU A 112 -20.79 -14.77 29.72
CA LEU A 112 -21.38 -14.30 28.48
C LEU A 112 -22.88 -14.47 28.65
N ALA A 113 -23.60 -13.34 28.67
CA ALA A 113 -25.04 -13.39 28.82
C ALA A 113 -25.54 -14.35 27.75
N ALA A 114 -26.39 -15.31 28.11
CA ALA A 114 -26.94 -16.24 27.13
C ALA A 114 -27.71 -15.42 26.08
N LEU A 115 -27.13 -15.22 24.90
CA LEU A 115 -27.74 -14.43 23.83
C LEU A 115 -28.60 -15.38 22.99
N PRO A 116 -29.93 -15.30 23.03
CA PRO A 116 -30.81 -16.31 22.41
C PRO A 116 -31.01 -16.13 20.90
N SER A 117 -30.22 -15.28 20.22
CA SER A 117 -30.54 -14.84 18.84
C SER A 117 -29.36 -14.77 17.85
N ILE A 118 -28.14 -15.11 18.27
CA ILE A 118 -26.99 -15.15 17.35
C ILE A 118 -26.92 -16.53 16.73
N ASP A 119 -26.94 -16.55 15.40
CA ASP A 119 -26.67 -17.76 14.63
C ASP A 119 -25.16 -17.98 14.60
N VAL A 120 -24.67 -18.94 15.41
CA VAL A 120 -23.24 -19.23 15.56
C VAL A 120 -22.60 -19.81 14.29
N PHE A 121 -23.40 -20.10 13.27
CA PHE A 121 -22.97 -20.52 11.93
C PHE A 121 -22.98 -19.37 10.91
N LYS A 122 -23.14 -18.13 11.39
CA LYS A 122 -23.13 -16.90 10.56
C LYS A 122 -22.28 -15.80 11.17
N LEU A 123 -21.25 -16.18 11.92
CA LEU A 123 -20.33 -15.25 12.54
C LEU A 123 -19.32 -14.78 11.48
N HIS A 124 -18.96 -13.51 11.52
CA HIS A 124 -17.97 -12.90 10.64
C HIS A 124 -17.20 -11.82 11.39
N THR A 125 -15.89 -11.75 11.18
CA THR A 125 -15.12 -10.58 11.61
C THR A 125 -15.20 -9.47 10.57
N ARG A 126 -15.22 -9.83 9.27
CA ARG A 126 -15.18 -8.88 8.16
C ARG A 126 -15.81 -9.48 6.89
N PRO A 127 -17.15 -9.51 6.76
CA PRO A 127 -17.86 -10.22 5.68
C PRO A 127 -17.43 -9.91 4.24
N ASN A 128 -16.81 -8.74 4.01
CA ASN A 128 -16.39 -8.25 2.70
C ASN A 128 -14.89 -8.44 2.41
N SER A 129 -14.12 -9.04 3.33
CA SER A 129 -12.70 -9.30 3.06
C SER A 129 -12.54 -10.34 1.95
N LYS A 130 -11.47 -10.20 1.16
CA LYS A 130 -11.09 -11.17 0.13
C LYS A 130 -10.44 -12.41 0.73
N ASN A 131 -9.79 -12.25 1.88
CA ASN A 131 -9.21 -13.36 2.64
C ASN A 131 -10.28 -13.87 3.60
N ARG A 132 -10.48 -15.18 3.61
CA ARG A 132 -11.47 -15.81 4.48
C ARG A 132 -10.92 -17.09 5.09
N VAL A 133 -11.14 -17.29 6.38
CA VAL A 133 -10.96 -18.59 7.02
C VAL A 133 -12.30 -19.06 7.56
N PHE A 134 -12.77 -20.18 7.03
CA PHE A 134 -14.01 -20.82 7.45
C PHE A 134 -13.72 -21.82 8.57
N LEU A 135 -14.28 -21.57 9.75
CA LEU A 135 -14.26 -22.49 10.89
C LEU A 135 -15.47 -23.40 10.78
N ASP A 136 -15.20 -24.65 10.43
CA ASP A 136 -16.21 -25.65 10.11
C ASP A 136 -16.45 -26.59 11.30
N PHE A 137 -17.69 -26.59 11.76
CA PHE A 137 -18.19 -27.43 12.86
C PHE A 137 -19.26 -28.42 12.41
N ASP A 138 -19.73 -28.34 11.16
CA ASP A 138 -20.85 -29.15 10.65
C ASP A 138 -20.42 -30.55 10.22
N GLY A 139 -19.10 -30.75 10.03
CA GLY A 139 -18.55 -31.97 9.46
C GLY A 139 -18.74 -32.02 7.95
N MET A 140 -18.06 -32.96 7.29
CA MET A 140 -18.10 -33.05 5.83
C MET A 140 -17.66 -34.41 5.30
N VAL A 141 -18.04 -34.71 4.06
CA VAL A 141 -17.46 -35.82 3.31
C VAL A 141 -16.26 -35.33 2.51
N LEU A 142 -15.05 -35.63 2.99
CA LEU A 142 -13.81 -35.35 2.28
C LEU A 142 -13.65 -36.36 1.14
N LYS A 143 -13.62 -35.84 -0.09
CA LYS A 143 -13.46 -36.63 -1.32
C LYS A 143 -12.54 -35.91 -2.30
N GLY A 144 -11.57 -36.64 -2.86
CA GLY A 144 -10.64 -36.12 -3.86
C GLY A 144 -9.63 -35.12 -3.31
N THR A 145 -9.45 -35.06 -1.99
CA THR A 145 -8.49 -34.16 -1.32
C THR A 145 -7.12 -34.85 -1.17
N GLU A 146 -6.06 -34.08 -0.86
CA GLU A 146 -4.75 -34.65 -0.52
C GLU A 146 -4.83 -35.63 0.67
N TRP A 147 -5.71 -35.35 1.64
CA TRP A 147 -5.98 -36.30 2.74
C TRP A 147 -6.46 -37.66 2.25
N ASN A 148 -7.33 -37.72 1.24
CA ASN A 148 -7.81 -38.97 0.67
C ASN A 148 -6.68 -39.79 0.05
N VAL A 149 -5.74 -39.12 -0.62
CA VAL A 149 -4.60 -39.76 -1.27
C VAL A 149 -3.64 -40.31 -0.22
N ASP A 150 -3.35 -39.52 0.82
CA ASP A 150 -2.40 -39.89 1.86
C ASP A 150 -2.83 -41.15 2.63
N VAL A 151 -4.09 -41.22 3.06
CA VAL A 151 -4.63 -42.41 3.75
C VAL A 151 -5.14 -43.50 2.80
N ARG A 152 -5.03 -43.30 1.47
CA ARG A 152 -5.49 -44.21 0.42
C ARG A 152 -6.97 -44.61 0.54
N ARG A 153 -7.84 -43.63 0.78
CA ARG A 153 -9.30 -43.83 0.88
C ARG A 153 -10.05 -42.86 -0.01
N THR A 154 -11.06 -43.35 -0.71
CA THR A 154 -11.88 -42.54 -1.63
C THR A 154 -12.72 -41.49 -0.93
N THR A 155 -13.09 -41.74 0.32
CA THR A 155 -13.94 -40.86 1.14
C THR A 155 -13.51 -40.94 2.60
N LEU A 156 -13.58 -39.81 3.30
CA LEU A 156 -13.52 -39.73 4.77
C LEU A 156 -14.76 -38.95 5.23
N ASN A 157 -15.57 -39.55 6.10
CA ASN A 157 -16.81 -38.93 6.57
C ASN A 157 -16.53 -38.21 7.90
N ALA A 158 -15.93 -37.02 7.83
CA ALA A 158 -15.64 -36.24 9.02
C ALA A 158 -16.94 -35.92 9.76
N ARG A 159 -16.92 -36.13 11.08
CA ARG A 159 -18.06 -35.89 11.97
C ARG A 159 -18.18 -34.42 12.31
N GLY A 160 -19.41 -33.94 12.53
CA GLY A 160 -19.64 -32.62 13.09
C GLY A 160 -19.18 -32.53 14.54
N PHE A 161 -19.06 -31.30 15.03
CA PHE A 161 -18.72 -31.02 16.42
C PHE A 161 -19.85 -31.46 17.35
N ASP A 162 -19.48 -32.20 18.39
CA ASP A 162 -20.43 -32.88 19.28
C ASP A 162 -19.81 -33.10 20.66
N LEU A 163 -20.50 -32.62 21.69
CA LEU A 163 -20.12 -32.71 23.10
C LEU A 163 -21.04 -33.62 23.92
N ASP A 164 -22.25 -33.89 23.45
CA ASP A 164 -23.25 -34.68 24.19
C ASP A 164 -23.51 -36.08 23.61
N GLY A 165 -22.84 -36.42 22.51
CA GLY A 165 -22.98 -37.69 21.80
C GLY A 165 -24.06 -37.67 20.70
N ASN A 166 -24.65 -36.51 20.38
CA ASN A 166 -25.66 -36.33 19.35
C ASN A 166 -25.23 -35.36 18.24
N GLU A 167 -24.48 -35.90 17.27
CA GLU A 167 -23.99 -35.20 16.07
C GLU A 167 -25.08 -34.66 15.12
N SER A 168 -26.36 -34.91 15.39
CA SER A 168 -27.48 -34.44 14.55
C SER A 168 -28.07 -33.10 15.00
N SER A 169 -27.58 -32.54 16.11
CA SER A 169 -28.04 -31.24 16.62
C SER A 169 -26.96 -30.53 17.38
N PHE A 170 -26.95 -29.19 17.30
CA PHE A 170 -26.16 -28.36 18.20
C PHE A 170 -27.02 -27.92 19.37
N ASN A 171 -26.70 -28.35 20.59
CA ASN A 171 -27.35 -27.90 21.81
C ASN A 171 -26.81 -26.50 22.25
N ASN A 172 -27.30 -25.98 23.37
CA ASN A 172 -26.85 -24.67 23.87
C ASN A 172 -25.36 -24.64 24.27
N ALA A 173 -24.84 -25.74 24.82
CA ALA A 173 -23.44 -25.84 25.25
C ALA A 173 -22.50 -25.89 24.04
N GLU A 174 -22.87 -26.63 22.99
CA GLU A 174 -22.11 -26.67 21.73
C GLU A 174 -22.12 -25.33 21.02
N ARG A 175 -23.27 -24.65 20.92
CA ARG A 175 -23.30 -23.30 20.35
C ARG A 175 -22.43 -22.32 21.13
N ALA A 176 -22.45 -22.39 22.45
CA ALA A 176 -21.58 -21.57 23.29
C ALA A 176 -20.10 -21.89 23.03
N ALA A 177 -19.74 -23.17 22.90
CA ALA A 177 -18.39 -23.61 22.58
C ALA A 177 -17.92 -23.14 21.19
N ILE A 178 -18.75 -23.30 20.15
CA ILE A 178 -18.46 -22.84 18.78
C ILE A 178 -18.17 -21.34 18.77
N HIS A 179 -19.04 -20.57 19.41
CA HIS A 179 -18.91 -19.13 19.50
C HIS A 179 -17.63 -18.71 20.26
N GLU A 180 -17.32 -19.40 21.36
CA GLU A 180 -16.10 -19.18 22.13
C GLU A 180 -14.84 -19.48 21.29
N ILE A 181 -14.84 -20.59 20.56
CA ILE A 181 -13.73 -20.98 19.67
C ILE A 181 -13.55 -19.95 18.56
N TRP A 182 -14.64 -19.56 17.89
CA TRP A 182 -14.60 -18.56 16.83
C TRP A 182 -14.08 -17.23 17.34
N HIS A 183 -14.58 -16.75 18.48
CA HIS A 183 -14.21 -15.44 19.02
C HIS A 183 -12.70 -15.35 19.33
N ARG A 184 -12.13 -16.44 19.86
CA ARG A 184 -10.70 -16.53 20.17
C ARG A 184 -9.84 -16.53 18.92
N ILE A 185 -10.20 -17.32 17.91
CA ILE A 185 -9.48 -17.34 16.63
C ILE A 185 -9.64 -15.98 15.91
N ALA A 186 -10.81 -15.36 15.98
CA ALA A 186 -11.06 -14.04 15.42
C ALA A 186 -10.11 -12.98 15.98
N GLU A 187 -9.80 -13.05 17.27
CA GLU A 187 -8.92 -12.09 17.94
C GLU A 187 -7.45 -12.24 17.52
N ASP A 188 -6.96 -13.46 17.34
CA ASP A 188 -5.59 -13.72 16.82
C ASP A 188 -5.35 -13.06 15.46
N TYR A 189 -6.42 -12.84 14.70
CA TYR A 189 -6.37 -12.30 13.35
C TYR A 189 -6.92 -10.87 13.22
N ALA A 190 -7.33 -10.24 14.33
CA ALA A 190 -7.96 -8.91 14.30
C ALA A 190 -7.15 -7.81 13.58
N PRO A 191 -5.81 -7.76 13.68
CA PRO A 191 -4.98 -6.77 12.96
C PRO A 191 -4.94 -6.93 11.43
N PHE A 192 -5.35 -8.09 10.91
CA PHE A 192 -5.13 -8.46 9.50
C PHE A 192 -6.41 -8.34 8.67
N ASP A 193 -6.26 -8.11 7.36
CA ASP A 193 -7.40 -8.09 6.44
C ASP A 193 -7.89 -9.51 6.14
N ILE A 194 -8.63 -10.11 7.08
CA ILE A 194 -9.23 -11.43 6.95
C ILE A 194 -10.61 -11.53 7.62
N ASP A 195 -11.50 -12.27 6.96
CA ASP A 195 -12.80 -12.69 7.49
C ASP A 195 -12.67 -14.06 8.18
N VAL A 196 -12.60 -14.08 9.51
CA VAL A 196 -12.76 -15.30 10.30
C VAL A 196 -14.25 -15.54 10.42
N THR A 197 -14.75 -16.64 9.84
CA THR A 197 -16.18 -16.88 9.72
C THR A 197 -16.58 -18.32 10.05
N THR A 198 -17.81 -18.49 10.52
CA THR A 198 -18.49 -19.79 10.62
C THR A 198 -19.57 -19.98 9.55
N GLU A 199 -19.73 -19.03 8.62
CA GLU A 199 -20.61 -19.18 7.45
C GLU A 199 -19.82 -19.81 6.30
N GLU A 200 -20.32 -20.92 5.76
CA GLU A 200 -19.66 -21.59 4.63
C GLU A 200 -19.64 -20.65 3.40
N PRO A 201 -18.46 -20.42 2.78
CA PRO A 201 -18.37 -19.58 1.60
C PRO A 201 -18.97 -20.27 0.36
N ASP A 202 -19.57 -19.49 -0.54
CA ASP A 202 -20.11 -19.99 -1.81
C ASP A 202 -19.08 -20.78 -2.64
N HIS A 203 -17.82 -20.33 -2.60
CA HIS A 203 -16.69 -20.94 -3.29
C HIS A 203 -15.39 -20.83 -2.49
N PHE A 204 -14.60 -21.89 -2.51
CA PHE A 204 -13.22 -21.86 -2.03
C PHE A 204 -12.31 -21.28 -3.12
N THR A 205 -11.58 -20.22 -2.77
CA THR A 205 -10.64 -19.53 -3.65
C THR A 205 -9.20 -19.71 -3.17
N LEU A 206 -8.23 -19.07 -3.85
CA LEU A 206 -6.82 -19.03 -3.43
C LEU A 206 -6.61 -18.42 -2.04
N THR A 207 -7.57 -17.59 -1.59
CA THR A 207 -7.55 -16.86 -0.31
C THR A 207 -8.64 -17.34 0.63
N THR A 208 -9.03 -18.62 0.53
CA THR A 208 -10.06 -19.22 1.39
C THR A 208 -9.53 -20.47 2.11
N GLY A 209 -9.32 -20.35 3.42
CA GLY A 209 -8.92 -21.42 4.34
C GLY A 209 -10.12 -22.10 5.02
N ARG A 210 -9.91 -23.31 5.54
CA ARG A 210 -10.93 -24.12 6.22
C ARG A 210 -10.24 -24.85 7.34
N VAL A 211 -10.74 -24.63 8.54
CA VAL A 211 -10.34 -25.36 9.74
C VAL A 211 -11.54 -26.19 10.14
N LEU A 212 -11.41 -27.50 10.05
CA LEU A 212 -12.48 -28.45 10.35
C LEU A 212 -12.27 -29.04 11.75
N PHE A 213 -13.20 -28.71 12.65
CA PHE A 213 -13.28 -29.29 13.98
C PHE A 213 -14.03 -30.61 13.90
N THR A 214 -13.34 -31.72 14.14
CA THR A 214 -13.91 -33.06 13.98
C THR A 214 -13.31 -34.05 14.97
N ARG A 215 -13.82 -35.29 14.99
CA ARG A 215 -13.21 -36.38 15.77
C ARG A 215 -12.07 -37.04 15.02
N ASN A 216 -11.12 -37.61 15.74
CA ASN A 216 -10.00 -38.40 15.19
C ASN A 216 -10.42 -39.69 14.45
N ARG A 217 -11.72 -40.02 14.48
CA ARG A 217 -12.35 -41.09 13.72
C ARG A 217 -13.54 -40.54 12.94
N ASP A 218 -13.70 -41.04 11.72
CA ASP A 218 -14.80 -40.67 10.84
C ASP A 218 -16.14 -41.30 11.28
N ALA A 219 -17.24 -40.97 10.60
CA ALA A 219 -18.58 -41.50 10.87
C ALA A 219 -18.64 -43.04 10.83
N ASN A 220 -17.75 -43.69 10.08
CA ASN A 220 -17.66 -45.15 9.92
C ASN A 220 -16.70 -45.81 10.94
N GLY A 221 -16.11 -45.03 11.86
CA GLY A 221 -15.14 -45.50 12.85
C GLY A 221 -13.71 -45.65 12.33
N ALA A 222 -13.46 -45.24 11.08
CA ALA A 222 -12.14 -45.29 10.47
C ALA A 222 -11.27 -44.13 10.95
N LEU A 223 -9.97 -44.35 11.13
CA LEU A 223 -9.02 -43.33 11.60
C LEU A 223 -8.90 -42.19 10.58
N MET A 224 -8.96 -40.94 11.03
CA MET A 224 -8.68 -39.75 10.22
C MET A 224 -7.15 -39.64 9.94
N PRO A 225 -6.72 -38.83 8.94
CA PRO A 225 -5.30 -38.54 8.72
C PRO A 225 -4.67 -37.96 9.99
N ALA A 226 -3.48 -38.43 10.38
CA ALA A 226 -2.82 -38.05 11.63
C ALA A 226 -3.77 -38.08 12.86
N TYR A 227 -4.61 -39.12 12.97
CA TYR A 227 -5.62 -39.27 14.03
C TYR A 227 -5.06 -39.18 15.47
N ASP A 228 -3.77 -39.39 15.63
CA ASP A 228 -3.06 -39.27 16.87
C ASP A 228 -2.50 -37.87 17.06
N ALA A 229 -3.02 -36.83 16.42
CA ALA A 229 -2.59 -35.44 16.61
C ALA A 229 -3.66 -34.59 17.30
N GLY A 230 -3.31 -33.45 17.88
CA GLY A 230 -4.26 -32.41 18.29
C GLY A 230 -4.86 -31.69 17.08
N GLY A 231 -4.01 -31.40 16.10
CA GLY A 231 -4.38 -30.93 14.77
C GLY A 231 -3.38 -31.36 13.70
N VAL A 232 -3.75 -31.13 12.44
CA VAL A 232 -2.88 -31.42 11.29
C VAL A 232 -3.25 -30.51 10.11
N ALA A 233 -2.24 -29.89 9.50
CA ALA A 233 -2.41 -29.01 8.36
C ALA A 233 -1.29 -29.14 7.33
N PHE A 234 -1.67 -29.08 6.06
CA PHE A 234 -0.70 -28.88 4.99
C PHE A 234 -0.11 -27.47 5.06
N SER A 235 1.19 -27.39 4.78
CA SER A 235 1.90 -26.12 4.70
C SER A 235 1.83 -25.52 3.29
N GLU A 236 1.96 -24.20 3.20
CA GLU A 236 2.02 -23.44 1.93
C GLU A 236 0.80 -23.56 1.04
N VAL A 237 -0.37 -23.70 1.65
CA VAL A 237 -1.62 -23.90 0.89
C VAL A 237 -2.28 -22.57 0.55
N TRP A 238 -2.03 -21.55 1.36
CA TRP A 238 -2.55 -20.21 1.12
C TRP A 238 -1.92 -19.63 -0.15
N ASN A 239 -2.75 -19.09 -1.05
CA ASN A 239 -2.33 -18.62 -2.37
C ASN A 239 -1.69 -19.68 -3.29
N ASP A 240 -1.86 -20.97 -3.03
CA ASP A 240 -1.38 -22.04 -3.93
C ASP A 240 -2.48 -22.48 -4.93
N PRO A 241 -2.30 -22.22 -6.24
CA PRO A 241 -3.26 -22.64 -7.27
C PRO A 241 -3.45 -24.14 -7.39
N GLU A 242 -2.44 -24.93 -7.04
CA GLU A 242 -2.56 -26.38 -7.07
C GLU A 242 -3.49 -26.87 -5.95
N TYR A 243 -3.51 -26.19 -4.80
CA TYR A 243 -4.30 -26.57 -3.64
C TYR A 243 -5.80 -26.32 -3.79
N VAL A 244 -6.22 -25.31 -4.56
CA VAL A 244 -7.65 -25.03 -4.82
C VAL A 244 -8.35 -26.23 -5.45
N SER A 245 -7.64 -27.03 -6.24
CA SER A 245 -8.19 -28.21 -6.92
C SER A 245 -8.26 -29.48 -6.07
N THR A 246 -7.47 -29.57 -4.99
CA THR A 246 -7.35 -30.74 -4.09
C THR A 246 -7.55 -30.36 -2.62
N TYR A 247 -8.34 -29.31 -2.43
CA TYR A 247 -8.50 -28.59 -1.18
C TYR A 247 -8.67 -29.53 0.02
N SER A 248 -7.78 -29.39 0.99
CA SER A 248 -7.81 -30.17 2.23
C SER A 248 -7.99 -29.21 3.41
N PRO A 249 -8.97 -29.39 4.29
CA PRO A 249 -9.05 -28.55 5.48
C PRO A 249 -7.87 -28.85 6.42
N ALA A 250 -7.42 -27.84 7.15
CA ALA A 250 -6.77 -28.08 8.43
C ALA A 250 -7.73 -28.88 9.32
N LEU A 251 -7.27 -29.97 9.95
CA LEU A 251 -8.10 -30.81 10.81
C LEU A 251 -7.73 -30.54 12.26
N VAL A 252 -8.73 -30.27 13.09
CA VAL A 252 -8.58 -30.14 14.54
C VAL A 252 -9.36 -31.26 15.20
N PHE A 253 -8.66 -32.14 15.93
CA PHE A 253 -9.25 -33.30 16.59
C PHE A 253 -9.63 -32.97 18.02
N TYR A 254 -10.80 -32.38 18.21
CA TYR A 254 -11.24 -31.84 19.50
C TYR A 254 -11.24 -32.89 20.63
N ASN A 255 -11.49 -34.16 20.29
CA ASN A 255 -11.49 -35.26 21.26
C ASN A 255 -10.08 -35.67 21.73
N ASN A 256 -9.03 -35.23 21.05
CA ASN A 256 -7.63 -35.40 21.47
C ASN A 256 -7.16 -34.22 22.33
N LEU A 257 -7.90 -33.09 22.31
CA LEU A 257 -7.59 -31.86 23.04
C LEU A 257 -8.39 -31.73 24.35
N GLY A 258 -9.33 -32.65 24.59
CA GLY A 258 -10.28 -32.60 25.69
C GLY A 258 -11.62 -32.07 25.19
N ASP A 259 -12.64 -32.94 25.19
CA ASP A 259 -13.93 -32.67 24.55
C ASP A 259 -14.59 -31.35 25.02
N SER A 260 -14.32 -30.85 26.23
CA SER A 260 -14.88 -29.58 26.73
C SER A 260 -13.91 -28.41 26.79
N GLU A 261 -12.68 -28.57 26.28
CA GLU A 261 -11.60 -27.57 26.42
C GLU A 261 -11.56 -26.63 25.20
N THR A 262 -12.52 -25.70 25.12
CA THR A 262 -12.65 -24.73 24.02
C THR A 262 -11.38 -23.92 23.77
N ASN A 263 -10.59 -23.66 24.81
CA ASN A 263 -9.33 -22.93 24.72
C ASN A 263 -8.33 -23.68 23.85
N SER A 264 -8.11 -24.97 24.14
CA SER A 264 -7.20 -25.83 23.39
C SER A 264 -7.66 -26.03 21.95
N MET A 265 -8.98 -26.07 21.72
CA MET A 265 -9.54 -26.16 20.37
C MET A 265 -9.28 -24.88 19.57
N ALA A 266 -9.54 -23.71 20.15
CA ALA A 266 -9.27 -22.43 19.50
C ALA A 266 -7.79 -22.27 19.14
N GLU A 267 -6.92 -22.62 20.09
CA GLU A 267 -5.48 -22.48 19.89
C GLU A 267 -4.97 -23.44 18.80
N ALA A 268 -5.45 -24.70 18.77
CA ALA A 268 -5.16 -25.63 17.69
C ALA A 268 -5.70 -25.11 16.34
N GLY A 269 -6.93 -24.60 16.31
CA GLY A 269 -7.52 -24.07 15.08
C GLY A 269 -6.75 -22.90 14.48
N ALA A 270 -6.33 -21.93 15.31
CA ALA A 270 -5.48 -20.84 14.88
C ALA A 270 -4.13 -21.38 14.39
N HIS A 271 -3.46 -22.22 15.18
CA HIS A 271 -2.16 -22.82 14.88
C HIS A 271 -2.14 -23.55 13.53
N GLU A 272 -3.09 -24.45 13.29
CA GLU A 272 -3.17 -25.21 12.04
C GLU A 272 -3.37 -24.30 10.83
N PHE A 273 -4.12 -23.21 11.00
CA PHE A 273 -4.26 -22.20 9.96
C PHE A 273 -2.94 -21.42 9.73
N GLY A 274 -2.11 -21.27 10.75
CA GLY A 274 -0.75 -20.70 10.64
C GLY A 274 0.16 -21.52 9.73
N HIS A 275 0.07 -22.84 9.81
CA HIS A 275 0.77 -23.70 8.86
C HIS A 275 0.29 -23.49 7.43
N ASN A 276 -1.00 -23.28 7.20
CA ASN A 276 -1.50 -22.92 5.88
C ASN A 276 -0.85 -21.64 5.36
N LEU A 277 -0.56 -20.69 6.26
CA LEU A 277 0.19 -19.46 6.00
C LEU A 277 1.72 -19.65 5.95
N SER A 278 2.22 -20.89 5.92
CA SER A 278 3.64 -21.22 5.83
C SER A 278 4.48 -20.82 7.04
N LEU A 279 3.85 -20.66 8.20
CA LEU A 279 4.59 -20.42 9.44
C LEU A 279 5.25 -21.73 9.91
N ALA A 280 6.42 -21.63 10.56
CA ALA A 280 7.13 -22.75 11.21
C ALA A 280 7.30 -22.58 12.72
N HIS A 281 7.35 -23.70 13.46
CA HIS A 281 7.40 -23.65 14.91
C HIS A 281 8.68 -23.01 15.44
N ASP A 282 8.60 -22.52 16.68
CA ASP A 282 9.69 -21.98 17.47
C ASP A 282 9.83 -22.76 18.79
N GLY A 283 11.04 -23.17 19.18
CA GLY A 283 11.27 -23.80 20.50
C GLY A 283 12.54 -24.65 20.70
N SER A 284 13.15 -24.51 21.89
CA SER A 284 14.41 -25.18 22.26
C SER A 284 14.31 -26.67 22.67
N ARG A 285 15.44 -27.39 22.50
CA ARG A 285 15.70 -28.83 22.81
C ARG A 285 15.35 -29.35 24.22
N ASN A 286 15.06 -28.48 25.20
CA ASN A 286 14.96 -28.86 26.62
C ASN A 286 13.54 -28.81 27.19
N ALA A 287 12.58 -28.28 26.44
CA ALA A 287 11.17 -28.47 26.74
C ALA A 287 10.73 -29.75 26.03
N ASP A 288 10.17 -30.70 26.77
CA ASP A 288 9.55 -31.86 26.16
C ASP A 288 8.51 -31.33 25.17
N TYR A 289 8.78 -31.51 23.88
CA TYR A 289 7.93 -31.07 22.77
C TYR A 289 6.45 -31.52 22.92
N PHE A 290 6.18 -32.50 23.80
CA PHE A 290 4.90 -33.19 23.95
C PHE A 290 4.30 -33.32 25.36
N ASP A 291 4.86 -32.79 26.45
CA ASP A 291 4.18 -32.96 27.75
C ASP A 291 3.12 -31.88 28.05
N GLY A 292 2.89 -30.93 27.13
CA GLY A 292 1.81 -29.92 27.24
C GLY A 292 1.85 -29.10 28.55
N MET A 293 2.94 -29.19 29.29
CA MET A 293 3.25 -28.56 30.55
C MET A 293 4.77 -28.66 30.70
N GLY A 294 5.50 -27.83 29.97
CA GLY A 294 6.86 -27.55 30.40
C GLY A 294 6.82 -27.17 31.88
N LYS A 295 7.74 -27.67 32.69
CA LYS A 295 8.13 -26.87 33.87
C LYS A 295 8.96 -25.72 33.33
N GLY A 296 8.31 -24.74 32.69
CA GLY A 296 8.94 -23.61 32.03
C GLY A 296 8.14 -23.11 30.82
N PHE A 297 8.17 -21.79 30.66
CA PHE A 297 7.49 -20.84 29.74
C PHE A 297 7.13 -21.26 28.30
N VAL A 298 6.62 -22.45 28.01
CA VAL A 298 6.27 -22.84 26.64
C VAL A 298 5.05 -23.75 26.66
N SER A 299 3.88 -23.13 26.52
CA SER A 299 2.63 -23.80 26.14
C SER A 299 2.45 -23.70 24.63
N TRP A 300 1.70 -24.63 24.04
CA TRP A 300 1.30 -24.60 22.64
C TRP A 300 0.48 -23.32 22.34
N ALA A 301 0.58 -22.85 21.08
CA ALA A 301 -0.15 -21.76 20.39
C ALA A 301 -0.01 -20.29 20.89
N PRO A 302 -0.53 -19.25 20.19
CA PRO A 302 -1.14 -19.12 18.88
C PRO A 302 -0.32 -18.20 17.97
N ILE A 303 -0.87 -17.85 16.81
CA ILE A 303 -0.22 -17.00 15.80
C ILE A 303 0.12 -15.61 16.34
N MET A 304 -0.57 -15.15 17.40
CA MET A 304 -0.31 -13.87 18.08
C MET A 304 -0.41 -13.85 19.63
N GLY A 305 -0.10 -14.95 20.33
CA GLY A 305 0.37 -14.88 21.74
C GLY A 305 -0.56 -15.27 22.89
N VAL A 306 -1.75 -15.81 22.65
CA VAL A 306 -2.57 -16.44 23.70
C VAL A 306 -2.32 -17.94 23.87
N SER A 307 -1.23 -18.31 24.55
CA SER A 307 -1.22 -19.61 25.23
C SER A 307 -1.84 -19.38 26.61
N TYR A 308 -3.01 -19.95 26.85
CA TYR A 308 -3.85 -19.60 27.99
C TYR A 308 -3.34 -20.13 29.35
N TYR A 309 -2.17 -20.75 29.35
CA TYR A 309 -1.50 -21.26 30.55
C TYR A 309 -0.05 -20.76 30.71
N GLU A 310 0.68 -20.42 29.64
CA GLU A 310 2.09 -19.97 29.72
C GLU A 310 2.54 -19.03 28.58
N ASN A 311 2.27 -17.72 28.70
CA ASN A 311 2.57 -16.63 27.74
C ASN A 311 3.85 -16.76 26.90
N VAL A 312 3.77 -17.39 25.71
CA VAL A 312 4.79 -17.30 24.65
C VAL A 312 4.15 -17.51 23.27
N THR A 313 4.40 -16.58 22.35
CA THR A 313 4.21 -16.71 20.89
C THR A 313 5.24 -17.68 20.30
N GLN A 314 4.81 -18.85 19.80
CA GLN A 314 5.70 -19.85 19.17
C GLN A 314 6.01 -19.58 17.69
N TRP A 315 5.68 -18.39 17.20
CA TRP A 315 5.93 -17.95 15.82
C TRP A 315 6.68 -16.61 15.87
N SER A 316 7.69 -16.49 16.73
CA SER A 316 8.32 -15.20 17.00
C SER A 316 9.81 -15.17 16.69
N LYS A 317 10.25 -14.01 16.23
CA LYS A 317 11.62 -13.71 15.80
C LYS A 317 12.55 -13.51 16.99
N GLY A 318 12.93 -14.58 17.69
CA GLY A 318 13.88 -14.45 18.80
C GLY A 318 13.34 -13.61 19.97
N GLU A 319 12.02 -13.53 20.11
CA GLU A 319 11.36 -12.56 21.00
C GLU A 319 11.35 -13.02 22.46
N TYR A 320 11.72 -14.28 22.74
CA TYR A 320 11.92 -14.80 24.09
C TYR A 320 13.23 -15.60 24.18
N SER A 321 13.72 -15.83 25.41
CA SER A 321 15.13 -16.26 25.65
C SER A 321 15.54 -17.61 25.05
N ASN A 322 14.59 -18.43 24.64
CA ASN A 322 14.79 -19.76 24.04
C ASN A 322 14.14 -19.88 22.65
N ALA A 323 13.71 -18.76 22.06
CA ALA A 323 13.27 -18.69 20.67
C ALA A 323 14.45 -19.01 19.74
N ASP A 324 14.27 -19.97 18.86
CA ASP A 324 15.21 -20.40 17.85
C ASP A 324 14.72 -20.21 16.41
N ASN A 325 13.43 -19.91 16.21
CA ASN A 325 12.93 -19.35 14.98
C ASN A 325 13.41 -17.89 14.81
N LYS A 326 13.80 -17.55 13.59
CA LYS A 326 14.30 -16.22 13.20
C LYS A 326 13.42 -15.54 12.15
N GLU A 327 12.34 -16.19 11.76
CA GLU A 327 11.35 -15.60 10.88
C GLU A 327 10.54 -14.53 11.61
N ASP A 328 10.09 -13.58 10.81
CA ASP A 328 9.28 -12.46 11.25
C ASP A 328 7.84 -12.77 10.85
N ASP A 329 7.12 -13.46 11.72
CA ASP A 329 5.87 -14.09 11.32
C ASP A 329 4.73 -13.07 11.15
N ILE A 330 4.71 -11.94 11.90
CA ILE A 330 3.86 -10.77 11.58
C ILE A 330 4.11 -10.32 10.15
N ALA A 331 5.37 -10.20 9.73
CA ALA A 331 5.68 -9.80 8.36
C ALA A 331 5.27 -10.87 7.33
N ILE A 332 5.25 -12.15 7.70
CA ILE A 332 4.73 -13.22 6.85
C ILE A 332 3.21 -13.11 6.73
N ILE A 333 2.49 -13.04 7.85
CA ILE A 333 1.02 -12.94 7.91
C ILE A 333 0.55 -11.66 7.21
N SER A 334 1.13 -10.51 7.54
CA SER A 334 0.87 -9.22 6.88
C SER A 334 1.07 -9.27 5.36
N ARG A 335 2.06 -10.03 4.88
CA ARG A 335 2.28 -10.17 3.43
C ARG A 335 1.25 -11.09 2.78
N GLN A 336 0.73 -12.08 3.49
CA GLN A 336 -0.23 -13.04 2.94
C GLN A 336 -1.68 -12.55 3.01
N LEU A 337 -2.04 -11.91 4.12
CA LEU A 337 -3.39 -11.44 4.41
C LEU A 337 -3.55 -9.93 4.16
N GLY A 338 -2.49 -9.13 4.32
CA GLY A 338 -2.60 -7.68 4.46
C GLY A 338 -2.95 -7.27 5.89
N VAL A 339 -2.77 -5.98 6.20
CA VAL A 339 -3.25 -5.36 7.44
C VAL A 339 -4.57 -4.65 7.17
N ILE A 340 -5.39 -4.48 8.20
CA ILE A 340 -6.58 -3.64 8.08
C ILE A 340 -6.18 -2.16 7.86
N ASP A 341 -7.10 -1.36 7.31
CA ASP A 341 -6.90 0.08 7.23
C ASP A 341 -7.05 0.68 8.64
N ASP A 342 -6.14 1.59 9.01
CA ASP A 342 -6.18 2.39 10.25
C ASP A 342 -7.58 2.99 10.48
N ASP A 343 -8.22 2.61 11.58
CA ASP A 343 -9.58 3.03 11.92
C ASP A 343 -9.64 4.33 12.73
N HIS A 344 -8.54 4.76 13.36
CA HIS A 344 -8.47 6.01 14.12
C HIS A 344 -7.17 6.79 13.96
N GLY A 345 -7.29 8.10 13.79
CA GLY A 345 -6.11 8.92 13.54
C GLY A 345 -5.13 9.00 14.71
N ASN A 346 -3.86 8.77 14.41
CA ASN A 346 -2.67 8.87 15.28
C ASN A 346 -2.40 10.22 15.98
N THR A 347 -3.24 11.24 15.82
CA THR A 347 -2.99 12.60 16.29
C THR A 347 -4.27 13.32 16.71
N GLN A 348 -4.18 14.28 17.63
CA GLN A 348 -5.34 15.03 18.14
C GLN A 348 -6.22 15.68 17.05
N ASN A 349 -5.63 16.15 15.95
CA ASN A 349 -6.37 16.76 14.84
C ASN A 349 -7.10 15.73 13.95
N LYS A 350 -6.82 14.44 14.12
CA LYS A 350 -7.48 13.32 13.45
C LYS A 350 -8.23 12.43 14.44
N ALA A 351 -8.40 12.87 15.69
CA ALA A 351 -9.01 12.09 16.74
C ALA A 351 -10.48 11.76 16.42
N SER A 352 -10.88 10.54 16.72
CA SER A 352 -12.27 10.07 16.65
C SER A 352 -13.05 10.53 17.88
N GLN A 353 -14.37 10.71 17.75
CA GLN A 353 -15.17 11.10 18.91
C GLN A 353 -15.41 9.89 19.82
N LEU A 354 -15.20 10.06 21.13
CA LEU A 354 -15.66 9.11 22.14
C LEU A 354 -17.13 9.43 22.48
N LEU A 355 -18.04 8.48 22.26
CA LEU A 355 -19.48 8.71 22.32
C LEU A 355 -20.07 8.26 23.66
N PHE A 356 -20.60 9.22 24.42
CA PHE A 356 -21.33 8.95 25.66
C PHE A 356 -22.83 8.81 25.39
N ASP A 357 -23.46 7.84 26.05
CA ASP A 357 -24.90 7.69 26.10
C ASP A 357 -25.58 8.82 26.89
N ASN A 358 -26.90 8.87 26.82
CA ASN A 358 -27.71 9.89 27.50
C ASN A 358 -27.54 9.91 29.03
N ASP A 359 -27.10 8.80 29.63
CA ASP A 359 -26.79 8.68 31.05
C ASP A 359 -25.30 8.94 31.37
N HIS A 360 -24.53 9.38 30.38
CA HIS A 360 -23.08 9.60 30.41
C HIS A 360 -22.25 8.34 30.63
N SER A 361 -22.81 7.15 30.36
CA SER A 361 -22.03 5.93 30.24
C SER A 361 -21.44 5.78 28.83
N LEU A 362 -20.43 4.94 28.69
CA LEU A 362 -19.87 4.51 27.41
C LEU A 362 -20.36 3.08 27.15
N SER A 363 -21.40 2.94 26.33
CA SER A 363 -21.73 1.65 25.75
C SER A 363 -20.78 1.35 24.59
N VAL A 364 -20.35 0.11 24.52
CA VAL A 364 -19.54 -0.43 23.43
C VAL A 364 -20.17 -1.73 22.97
N THR A 365 -20.17 -1.96 21.67
CA THR A 365 -20.58 -3.24 21.12
C THR A 365 -19.38 -4.16 21.02
N THR A 366 -19.58 -5.41 21.43
CA THR A 366 -18.58 -6.46 21.26
C THR A 366 -18.96 -7.29 20.04
N PRO A 367 -18.06 -8.12 19.46
CA PRO A 367 -18.43 -9.08 18.41
C PRO A 367 -19.64 -9.95 18.76
N GLN A 368 -19.89 -10.15 20.06
CA GLN A 368 -21.06 -10.84 20.56
C GLN A 368 -22.34 -10.00 20.44
N THR A 369 -22.31 -8.69 20.71
CA THR A 369 -23.52 -7.85 20.67
C THR A 369 -23.73 -7.14 19.33
N ASP A 370 -22.69 -7.10 18.48
CA ASP A 370 -22.68 -6.53 17.15
C ASP A 370 -21.78 -7.36 16.21
N PRO A 371 -22.20 -8.59 15.84
CA PRO A 371 -21.42 -9.49 15.00
C PRO A 371 -21.20 -8.98 13.57
N LYS A 372 -21.86 -7.89 13.18
CA LYS A 372 -21.69 -7.24 11.87
C LYS A 372 -20.86 -5.97 11.93
N ASN A 373 -20.34 -5.61 13.11
CA ASN A 373 -19.58 -4.40 13.38
C ASN A 373 -20.26 -3.12 12.85
N THR A 374 -21.57 -3.02 13.04
CA THR A 374 -22.39 -1.90 12.56
C THR A 374 -22.23 -0.62 13.37
N GLU A 375 -21.76 -0.73 14.62
CA GLU A 375 -21.48 0.40 15.50
C GLU A 375 -19.98 0.46 15.80
N PRO A 376 -19.16 1.23 15.06
CA PRO A 376 -17.70 1.20 15.18
C PRO A 376 -17.16 2.04 16.35
N TYR A 377 -18.01 2.79 17.06
CA TYR A 377 -17.56 3.73 18.09
C TYR A 377 -17.11 3.03 19.39
N ASN A 378 -16.27 3.71 20.17
CA ASN A 378 -15.77 3.27 21.48
C ASN A 378 -14.97 1.95 21.46
N LYS A 379 -14.37 1.59 20.32
CA LYS A 379 -13.50 0.43 20.12
C LYS A 379 -12.55 0.74 18.97
N GLY A 380 -11.42 0.05 18.90
CA GLY A 380 -10.43 0.21 17.83
C GLY A 380 -9.58 -1.05 17.66
N VAL A 381 -8.65 -1.01 16.73
CA VAL A 381 -7.70 -2.11 16.48
C VAL A 381 -6.31 -1.54 16.29
N ILE A 382 -5.39 -1.91 17.18
CA ILE A 382 -3.98 -1.59 17.03
C ILE A 382 -3.38 -2.57 16.02
N GLU A 383 -3.06 -2.07 14.83
CA GLU A 383 -2.62 -2.86 13.67
C GLU A 383 -1.09 -2.90 13.52
N THR A 384 -0.39 -1.92 14.08
CA THR A 384 1.07 -1.93 14.21
C THR A 384 1.55 -1.46 15.58
N ARG A 385 2.78 -1.80 15.96
CA ARG A 385 3.38 -1.32 17.22
C ARG A 385 3.50 0.20 17.34
N ALA A 386 3.51 0.90 16.21
CA ALA A 386 3.64 2.35 16.18
C ALA A 386 2.28 3.06 16.17
N ASP A 387 1.20 2.30 16.15
CA ASP A 387 -0.14 2.83 16.04
C ASP A 387 -0.68 3.32 17.40
N VAL A 388 -1.46 4.40 17.30
CA VAL A 388 -2.00 5.17 18.40
C VAL A 388 -3.41 5.60 18.02
N ASP A 389 -4.41 5.00 18.65
CA ASP A 389 -5.77 5.42 18.42
C ASP A 389 -6.11 6.63 19.29
N MET A 390 -6.36 7.77 18.64
CA MET A 390 -6.71 9.01 19.33
C MET A 390 -8.21 9.24 19.35
N PHE A 391 -8.77 9.44 20.54
CA PHE A 391 -10.15 9.84 20.76
C PHE A 391 -10.25 11.24 21.37
N PHE A 392 -11.40 11.90 21.22
CA PHE A 392 -11.70 13.16 21.92
C PHE A 392 -13.09 13.15 22.52
N PHE A 393 -13.26 13.92 23.60
CA PHE A 393 -14.57 14.24 24.18
C PHE A 393 -14.54 15.61 24.86
N ASP A 394 -15.71 16.20 25.03
CA ASP A 394 -15.90 17.46 25.75
C ASP A 394 -16.61 17.17 27.08
N THR A 395 -16.20 17.86 28.15
CA THR A 395 -16.87 17.79 29.47
C THR A 395 -17.03 19.17 30.06
N VAL A 396 -18.01 19.33 30.96
CA VAL A 396 -18.33 20.60 31.65
C VAL A 396 -17.77 20.69 33.08
N ASP A 397 -17.62 19.56 33.77
CA ASP A 397 -16.97 19.36 35.08
C ASP A 397 -17.44 18.00 35.62
N GLY A 398 -16.53 17.05 35.83
CA GLY A 398 -16.93 15.70 36.22
C GLY A 398 -15.78 14.78 36.57
N THR A 399 -16.10 13.61 37.09
CA THR A 399 -15.15 12.52 37.29
C THR A 399 -15.24 11.58 36.10
N LEU A 400 -14.14 11.47 35.36
CA LEU A 400 -14.00 10.50 34.29
C LEU A 400 -13.53 9.17 34.88
N GLU A 401 -14.23 8.10 34.53
CA GLU A 401 -13.83 6.71 34.75
C GLU A 401 -13.86 5.98 33.41
N LEU A 402 -12.69 5.66 32.86
CA LEU A 402 -12.56 4.85 31.64
C LEU A 402 -11.79 3.58 31.93
N VAL A 403 -12.22 2.51 31.26
CA VAL A 403 -11.48 1.27 31.14
C VAL A 403 -11.31 0.97 29.66
N VAL A 404 -10.05 0.80 29.24
CA VAL A 404 -9.69 0.35 27.90
C VAL A 404 -9.27 -1.11 28.02
N GLU A 405 -10.09 -2.01 27.50
CA GLU A 405 -9.94 -3.46 27.66
C GLU A 405 -9.62 -4.10 26.32
N PRO A 406 -8.64 -5.00 26.23
CA PRO A 406 -8.49 -5.83 25.04
C PRO A 406 -9.74 -6.68 24.85
N ALA A 407 -10.00 -7.12 23.62
CA ALA A 407 -11.24 -7.85 23.35
C ALA A 407 -11.35 -9.16 24.13
N TRP A 408 -10.22 -9.70 24.57
CA TRP A 408 -10.17 -10.74 25.57
C TRP A 408 -9.11 -10.48 26.65
N THR A 409 -9.45 -10.73 27.91
CA THR A 409 -8.49 -10.68 29.02
C THR A 409 -7.73 -12.00 29.11
N ALA A 410 -6.40 -11.95 29.03
CA ALA A 410 -5.57 -13.13 29.27
C ALA A 410 -5.73 -13.62 30.72
N PHE A 411 -5.78 -14.93 30.89
CA PHE A 411 -6.01 -15.56 32.18
C PHE A 411 -4.69 -16.14 32.73
N TYR A 412 -4.58 -16.09 34.06
CA TYR A 412 -3.68 -16.90 34.90
C TYR A 412 -2.19 -16.59 34.87
N ARG A 413 -1.80 -15.45 35.48
CA ARG A 413 -0.55 -15.30 36.23
C ARG A 413 -0.74 -14.35 37.42
N ASN A 414 0.29 -14.21 38.24
CA ASN A 414 0.39 -13.07 39.17
C ASN A 414 0.60 -11.72 38.40
N GLU A 415 0.71 -11.79 37.06
CA GLU A 415 0.90 -10.71 36.08
C GLU A 415 0.23 -11.10 34.74
N ASN A 416 -0.82 -10.41 34.30
CA ASN A 416 -1.62 -10.73 33.11
C ASN A 416 -1.00 -10.23 31.77
N ARG A 417 0.08 -9.43 31.80
CA ARG A 417 0.79 -8.90 30.61
C ARG A 417 1.44 -10.00 29.75
N GLY A 418 1.58 -9.74 28.46
CA GLY A 418 2.09 -10.67 27.45
C GLY A 418 0.99 -11.45 26.74
N ALA A 419 -0.22 -10.88 26.70
CA ALA A 419 -1.35 -11.34 25.89
C ALA A 419 -1.27 -10.77 24.46
N ASN A 420 -2.29 -11.01 23.62
CA ASN A 420 -2.37 -10.48 22.26
C ASN A 420 -2.26 -8.94 22.23
N LEU A 421 -3.02 -8.23 23.09
CA LEU A 421 -2.94 -6.78 23.21
C LEU A 421 -2.78 -6.34 24.67
N ASP A 422 -1.60 -5.80 24.96
CA ASP A 422 -1.25 -5.10 26.18
C ASP A 422 -1.46 -3.59 25.96
N ILE A 423 -2.35 -2.98 26.73
CA ILE A 423 -2.80 -1.61 26.49
C ILE A 423 -2.07 -0.60 27.38
N LYS A 424 -1.77 0.55 26.80
CA LYS A 424 -1.45 1.79 27.50
C LYS A 424 -2.45 2.86 27.08
N ALA A 425 -2.97 3.60 28.06
CA ALA A 425 -3.87 4.72 27.81
C ALA A 425 -3.28 6.02 28.34
N THR A 426 -3.33 7.09 27.55
CA THR A 426 -2.91 8.44 27.98
C THR A 426 -4.00 9.46 27.68
N LEU A 427 -4.47 10.13 28.73
CA LEU A 427 -5.39 11.27 28.65
C LEU A 427 -4.60 12.58 28.56
N TYR A 428 -4.93 13.41 27.56
CA TYR A 428 -4.38 14.73 27.31
C TYR A 428 -5.42 15.83 27.47
N ASP A 429 -4.99 17.02 27.86
CA ASP A 429 -5.81 18.24 27.80
C ASP A 429 -5.90 18.80 26.37
N GLY A 430 -6.74 19.82 26.19
CA GLY A 430 -6.93 20.52 24.92
C GLY A 430 -5.68 21.21 24.34
N ASN A 431 -4.61 21.34 25.13
CA ASN A 431 -3.32 21.91 24.71
C ASN A 431 -2.27 20.82 24.40
N GLY A 432 -2.61 19.54 24.55
CA GLY A 432 -1.69 18.42 24.34
C GLY A 432 -0.83 18.05 25.54
N ASN A 433 -1.13 18.54 26.75
CA ASN A 433 -0.43 18.11 27.96
C ASN A 433 -1.03 16.82 28.51
N ALA A 434 -0.20 15.82 28.80
CA ALA A 434 -0.67 14.59 29.44
C ALA A 434 -1.16 14.90 30.87
N ILE A 435 -2.40 14.52 31.15
CA ILE A 435 -3.06 14.65 32.46
C ILE A 435 -2.87 13.37 33.26
N LYS A 436 -3.08 12.23 32.61
CA LYS A 436 -3.04 10.91 33.23
C LYS A 436 -2.58 9.89 32.21
N THR A 437 -1.66 9.02 32.61
CA THR A 437 -1.26 7.84 31.85
C THR A 437 -1.48 6.64 32.75
N ASP A 438 -2.02 5.57 32.17
CA ASP A 438 -2.06 4.26 32.80
C ASP A 438 -1.43 3.21 31.86
N ASP A 439 -0.46 2.50 32.41
CA ASP A 439 0.35 1.48 31.75
C ASP A 439 0.75 0.45 32.82
N PRO A 440 -0.19 -0.38 33.30
CA PRO A 440 0.02 -1.24 34.46
C PRO A 440 1.05 -2.33 34.17
N ALA A 441 2.04 -2.54 35.03
CA ALA A 441 3.11 -3.52 34.76
C ALA A 441 2.62 -4.98 34.62
N ASN A 442 1.43 -5.27 35.13
CA ASN A 442 0.92 -6.63 35.37
C ASN A 442 -0.52 -6.83 34.87
N GLU A 443 -1.12 -5.88 34.15
CA GLU A 443 -2.48 -6.00 33.62
C GLU A 443 -2.48 -5.68 32.11
N THR A 444 -3.36 -6.31 31.34
CA THR A 444 -3.46 -6.08 29.88
C THR A 444 -4.31 -4.86 29.54
N ASN A 445 -5.22 -4.47 30.43
CA ASN A 445 -6.12 -3.33 30.27
C ASN A 445 -5.54 -2.07 30.93
N ALA A 446 -6.05 -0.90 30.54
CA ALA A 446 -5.67 0.39 31.12
C ALA A 446 -6.89 1.11 31.73
N HIS A 447 -6.69 1.78 32.86
CA HIS A 447 -7.71 2.46 33.64
C HIS A 447 -7.41 3.96 33.82
N ILE A 448 -8.29 4.83 33.35
CA ILE A 448 -8.20 6.28 33.56
C ILE A 448 -9.30 6.74 34.50
N SER A 449 -8.92 7.01 35.75
CA SER A 449 -9.76 7.63 36.77
C SER A 449 -9.20 9.00 37.12
N THR A 450 -9.95 10.08 36.82
CA THR A 450 -9.52 11.45 37.16
C THR A 450 -10.67 12.45 37.15
N LYS A 451 -10.54 13.52 37.96
CA LYS A 451 -11.45 14.66 37.91
C LYS A 451 -11.02 15.63 36.83
N LEU A 452 -11.98 16.04 36.00
CA LEU A 452 -11.79 16.95 34.88
C LEU A 452 -12.58 18.24 35.09
N THR A 453 -12.01 19.34 34.60
CA THR A 453 -12.71 20.62 34.50
C THR A 453 -13.34 20.80 33.13
N GLN A 454 -14.20 21.79 32.95
CA GLN A 454 -14.73 22.17 31.64
C GLN A 454 -13.64 22.25 30.56
N GLY A 455 -13.82 21.53 29.46
CA GLY A 455 -12.90 21.57 28.32
C GLY A 455 -12.96 20.34 27.42
N ARG A 456 -12.14 20.37 26.38
CA ARG A 456 -11.88 19.25 25.48
C ARG A 456 -10.69 18.43 25.98
N TYR A 457 -10.83 17.12 25.91
CA TYR A 457 -9.80 16.16 26.26
C TYR A 457 -9.59 15.16 25.13
N TYR A 458 -8.40 14.56 25.10
CA TYR A 458 -8.03 13.53 24.13
C TYR A 458 -7.54 12.29 24.85
N LEU A 459 -7.97 11.11 24.43
CA LEU A 459 -7.49 9.82 24.93
C LEU A 459 -6.67 9.17 23.82
N ALA A 460 -5.40 8.91 24.07
CA ALA A 460 -4.59 8.03 23.24
C ALA A 460 -4.67 6.61 23.81
N VAL A 461 -4.90 5.63 22.93
CA VAL A 461 -4.79 4.20 23.21
C VAL A 461 -3.64 3.65 22.38
N GLU A 462 -2.74 2.92 23.03
CA GLU A 462 -1.53 2.37 22.41
C GLU A 462 -1.41 0.89 22.79
N GLY A 463 -0.98 0.06 21.85
CA GLY A 463 -0.45 -1.26 22.17
C GLY A 463 1.00 -1.17 22.62
N VAL A 464 1.35 -1.82 23.74
CA VAL A 464 2.69 -1.71 24.34
C VAL A 464 3.31 -3.07 24.66
N GLY A 465 4.59 -3.21 24.32
CA GLY A 465 5.45 -4.26 24.87
C GLY A 465 6.20 -3.80 26.12
N ASN A 466 6.54 -4.72 27.03
CA ASN A 466 7.31 -4.43 28.25
C ASN A 466 8.80 -4.82 28.10
N THR A 467 9.70 -4.11 28.82
CA THR A 467 11.14 -4.41 28.93
C THR A 467 11.52 -5.41 30.04
N VAL A 468 10.60 -5.71 30.97
CA VAL A 468 10.81 -6.60 32.13
C VAL A 468 10.81 -8.08 31.72
N THR A 469 10.13 -8.40 30.63
CA THR A 469 10.11 -9.71 29.99
C THR A 469 10.23 -9.42 28.50
N PRO A 470 11.19 -9.99 27.76
CA PRO A 470 11.29 -9.74 26.32
C PRO A 470 10.00 -10.29 25.71
N TYR A 471 9.08 -9.38 25.41
CA TYR A 471 7.81 -9.67 24.76
C TYR A 471 7.82 -8.96 23.41
N SER A 472 7.15 -9.63 22.49
CA SER A 472 7.18 -9.44 21.06
C SER A 472 6.41 -8.20 20.61
N ASP A 473 6.66 -7.76 19.37
CA ASP A 473 5.78 -6.79 18.68
C ASP A 473 4.32 -7.31 18.61
N TYR A 474 4.12 -8.62 18.82
CA TYR A 474 2.83 -9.29 18.76
C TYR A 474 1.91 -8.91 19.92
N GLY A 475 2.44 -8.77 21.14
CA GLY A 475 1.65 -8.37 22.30
C GLY A 475 1.17 -6.91 22.27
N SER A 476 1.49 -6.18 21.20
CA SER A 476 1.05 -4.82 20.98
C SER A 476 -0.04 -4.68 19.92
N LEU A 477 -0.54 -5.78 19.34
CA LEU A 477 -1.51 -5.73 18.25
C LEU A 477 -2.81 -6.42 18.65
N GLY A 478 -3.94 -5.87 18.27
CA GLY A 478 -5.23 -6.52 18.53
C GLY A 478 -6.36 -5.55 18.70
N LYS A 479 -7.53 -6.08 19.05
CA LYS A 479 -8.74 -5.28 19.21
C LYS A 479 -8.93 -4.88 20.66
N TYR A 480 -9.49 -3.70 20.89
CA TYR A 480 -9.87 -3.26 22.22
C TYR A 480 -11.23 -2.56 22.24
N PHE A 481 -11.78 -2.42 23.44
CA PHE A 481 -13.04 -1.75 23.76
C PHE A 481 -12.82 -0.69 24.84
N ILE A 482 -13.52 0.43 24.72
CA ILE A 482 -13.52 1.50 25.72
C ILE A 482 -14.89 1.50 26.40
N SER A 483 -14.90 1.21 27.70
CA SER A 483 -16.09 1.30 28.55
C SER A 483 -15.85 2.28 29.70
N GLY A 484 -16.92 2.68 30.38
CA GLY A 484 -16.82 3.60 31.51
C GLY A 484 -17.96 4.58 31.61
N ALA A 485 -17.73 5.66 32.33
CA ALA A 485 -18.69 6.75 32.49
C ALA A 485 -18.01 8.08 32.80
N LEU A 486 -18.72 9.16 32.50
CA LEU A 486 -18.39 10.50 32.94
C LEU A 486 -19.44 10.96 33.96
N ASP A 487 -19.10 10.85 35.25
CA ASP A 487 -19.97 11.32 36.33
C ASP A 487 -19.89 12.85 36.44
N ILE A 488 -20.87 13.54 35.87
CA ILE A 488 -20.94 14.99 35.91
C ILE A 488 -21.47 15.47 37.26
N SER A 489 -20.70 16.32 37.94
CA SER A 489 -21.01 16.77 39.31
C SER A 489 -22.16 17.80 39.39
N VAL A 490 -22.85 18.05 38.28
CA VAL A 490 -23.92 19.04 38.18
C VAL A 490 -25.15 18.36 37.61
N ASN A 491 -26.21 18.30 38.43
CA ASN A 491 -27.54 17.78 38.09
C ASN A 491 -28.29 18.74 37.15
N THR A 492 -27.63 19.17 36.09
CA THR A 492 -28.27 19.74 34.91
C THR A 492 -28.21 18.63 33.88
N THR A 493 -29.37 18.05 33.55
CA THR A 493 -29.53 17.33 32.30
C THR A 493 -28.81 18.17 31.23
N PRO A 494 -27.78 17.66 30.54
CA PRO A 494 -27.29 18.36 29.37
C PRO A 494 -28.53 18.53 28.52
N LYS A 495 -28.95 19.77 28.32
CA LYS A 495 -29.97 20.04 27.31
C LYS A 495 -29.28 19.60 26.03
N LEU A 496 -29.61 18.41 25.54
CA LEU A 496 -29.09 17.91 24.27
C LEU A 496 -29.34 19.03 23.29
N ASP A 497 -28.26 19.60 22.76
CA ASP A 497 -28.45 20.60 21.76
C ASP A 497 -29.05 19.87 20.56
N THR A 498 -30.22 20.33 20.14
CA THR A 498 -30.94 19.80 18.98
C THR A 498 -31.13 20.90 17.94
N GLU A 499 -30.69 22.12 18.23
CA GLU A 499 -30.79 23.25 17.33
C GLU A 499 -29.55 23.25 16.43
N SER A 500 -29.75 23.29 15.11
CA SER A 500 -28.64 23.45 14.19
C SER A 500 -28.09 24.88 14.26
N PRO A 501 -26.79 25.10 13.98
CA PRO A 501 -26.22 26.44 13.88
C PRO A 501 -27.02 27.37 12.94
N SER A 502 -26.96 28.68 13.19
CA SER A 502 -27.61 29.68 12.35
C SER A 502 -26.59 30.52 11.59
N PRO A 503 -26.74 30.76 10.27
CA PRO A 503 -27.93 30.52 9.45
C PRO A 503 -28.06 29.10 8.90
N SER A 504 -29.30 28.63 8.75
CA SER A 504 -29.67 27.39 8.06
C SER A 504 -30.78 27.71 7.04
N PRO A 505 -30.51 27.65 5.72
CA PRO A 505 -29.29 27.18 5.07
C PRO A 505 -28.09 28.13 5.22
N MET A 506 -26.88 27.56 5.10
CA MET A 506 -25.64 28.34 5.05
C MET A 506 -25.62 29.28 3.84
N THR A 507 -24.80 30.33 3.92
CA THR A 507 -24.59 31.27 2.82
C THR A 507 -23.11 31.59 2.63
N TRP A 508 -22.75 32.18 1.49
CA TRP A 508 -21.38 32.56 1.17
C TRP A 508 -21.10 34.02 1.55
N LEU A 509 -20.08 34.27 2.37
CA LEU A 509 -19.52 35.61 2.54
C LEU A 509 -18.64 35.98 1.34
N LYS A 510 -17.84 35.02 0.87
CA LYS A 510 -17.10 35.08 -0.38
C LYS A 510 -17.30 33.76 -1.12
N PRO A 511 -18.02 33.73 -2.25
CA PRO A 511 -18.23 32.50 -2.99
C PRO A 511 -16.90 31.91 -3.49
N PRO A 512 -16.88 30.59 -3.82
CA PRO A 512 -15.75 29.92 -4.47
C PRO A 512 -15.15 30.74 -5.61
N THR A 513 -13.93 31.23 -5.39
CA THR A 513 -13.21 32.10 -6.32
C THR A 513 -11.82 31.54 -6.55
N LEU A 514 -11.42 31.45 -7.82
CA LEU A 514 -10.07 31.08 -8.20
C LEU A 514 -9.09 32.22 -7.86
N THR A 515 -7.99 31.91 -7.17
CA THR A 515 -7.00 32.91 -6.70
C THR A 515 -5.60 32.70 -7.27
N ALA A 516 -5.30 31.50 -7.77
CA ALA A 516 -4.13 31.12 -8.55
C ALA A 516 -4.52 29.93 -9.45
N ASP A 517 -3.66 29.51 -10.39
CA ASP A 517 -3.94 28.58 -11.50
C ASP A 517 -4.90 27.42 -11.18
N ASN A 518 -4.76 26.81 -10.00
CA ASN A 518 -5.65 25.75 -9.53
C ASN A 518 -6.19 25.97 -8.11
N ARG A 519 -5.93 27.12 -7.48
CA ARG A 519 -6.24 27.35 -6.06
C ARG A 519 -7.56 28.09 -5.91
N VAL A 520 -8.57 27.43 -5.37
CA VAL A 520 -9.88 28.01 -5.06
C VAL A 520 -9.91 28.43 -3.59
N THR A 521 -10.29 29.68 -3.33
CA THR A 521 -10.60 30.16 -1.97
C THR A 521 -12.08 30.44 -1.85
N MET A 522 -12.67 30.09 -0.72
CA MET A 522 -14.07 30.35 -0.41
C MET A 522 -14.24 30.67 1.07
N THR A 523 -15.21 31.53 1.38
CA THR A 523 -15.52 31.92 2.75
C THR A 523 -17.03 31.82 2.97
N ALA A 524 -17.45 30.97 3.89
CA ALA A 524 -18.83 30.90 4.35
C ALA A 524 -19.17 32.12 5.23
N THR A 525 -20.45 32.46 5.35
CA THR A 525 -20.88 33.33 6.44
C THR A 525 -20.61 32.66 7.78
N THR A 526 -20.26 33.45 8.79
CA THR A 526 -20.04 32.92 10.13
C THR A 526 -21.37 32.44 10.69
N ALA A 527 -21.47 31.15 10.95
CA ALA A 527 -22.56 30.56 11.70
C ALA A 527 -22.28 30.65 13.20
N THR A 528 -23.34 30.86 13.96
CA THR A 528 -23.33 30.90 15.42
C THR A 528 -24.30 29.88 15.96
N ASP A 529 -23.97 29.33 17.11
CA ASP A 529 -24.78 28.33 17.78
C ASP A 529 -25.11 28.77 19.21
N ASN A 530 -26.23 28.28 19.75
CA ASN A 530 -26.64 28.52 21.13
C ASN A 530 -25.76 27.78 22.14
N VAL A 531 -25.11 26.68 21.76
CA VAL A 531 -24.19 25.92 22.60
C VAL A 531 -22.94 25.49 21.82
N GLY A 532 -21.79 26.01 22.24
CA GLY A 532 -20.49 25.51 21.78
C GLY A 532 -20.02 26.13 20.46
N ALA A 533 -19.04 25.46 19.85
CA ALA A 533 -18.34 25.96 18.68
C ALA A 533 -18.92 25.36 17.40
N VAL A 534 -18.93 26.16 16.32
CA VAL A 534 -19.41 25.74 15.01
C VAL A 534 -18.24 25.26 14.14
N GLN A 535 -18.44 24.13 13.47
CA GLN A 535 -17.54 23.62 12.44
C GLN A 535 -18.19 23.73 11.05
N TYR A 536 -17.38 23.87 10.02
CA TYR A 536 -17.80 24.03 8.62
C TYR A 536 -17.26 22.87 7.79
N GLN A 537 -18.06 22.41 6.83
CA GLN A 537 -17.64 21.46 5.80
C GLN A 537 -17.94 22.03 4.42
N PHE A 538 -16.88 22.18 3.61
CA PHE A 538 -16.96 22.65 2.24
C PHE A 538 -17.00 21.46 1.30
N MET A 539 -18.11 21.31 0.60
CA MET A 539 -18.43 20.13 -0.17
C MET A 539 -18.19 20.41 -1.65
N CYS A 540 -17.37 19.60 -2.30
CA CYS A 540 -17.32 19.59 -3.76
C CYS A 540 -18.46 18.72 -4.28
N VAL A 541 -19.54 19.36 -4.77
CA VAL A 541 -20.75 18.66 -5.24
C VAL A 541 -20.53 18.00 -6.60
N SER A 542 -19.68 18.58 -7.44
CA SER A 542 -19.25 17.97 -8.70
C SER A 542 -17.95 18.58 -9.19
N GLY A 543 -17.14 17.78 -9.89
CA GLY A 543 -15.85 18.20 -10.44
C GLY A 543 -15.01 17.01 -10.90
N GLY A 544 -13.82 17.29 -11.44
CA GLY A 544 -12.85 16.27 -11.84
C GLY A 544 -11.83 15.97 -10.74
N THR A 545 -10.60 15.62 -11.12
CA THR A 545 -9.48 15.38 -10.20
C THR A 545 -9.28 16.56 -9.24
N GLY A 546 -9.29 16.29 -7.92
CA GLY A 546 -9.22 17.33 -6.88
C GLY A 546 -10.58 17.80 -6.35
N CYS A 547 -11.68 17.21 -6.83
CA CYS A 547 -13.00 17.37 -6.21
C CYS A 547 -13.09 16.49 -4.96
N SER A 548 -12.80 17.09 -3.80
CA SER A 548 -12.95 16.45 -2.50
C SER A 548 -13.64 17.40 -1.53
N GLU A 549 -14.38 16.85 -0.58
CA GLU A 549 -14.93 17.61 0.54
C GLU A 549 -13.83 17.93 1.55
N SER A 550 -13.95 19.06 2.26
CA SER A 550 -13.07 19.35 3.38
C SER A 550 -13.38 18.43 4.57
N ALA A 551 -12.41 18.23 5.45
CA ALA A 551 -12.73 17.84 6.82
C ALA A 551 -13.57 18.94 7.49
N TRP A 552 -14.25 18.59 8.58
CA TRP A 552 -14.87 19.58 9.45
C TRP A 552 -13.81 20.49 10.06
N GLN A 553 -14.00 21.81 9.94
CA GLN A 553 -13.02 22.79 10.38
C GLN A 553 -13.68 23.97 11.11
N ASN A 554 -13.01 24.54 12.11
CA ASN A 554 -13.54 25.68 12.87
C ASN A 554 -13.44 27.01 12.10
N SER A 555 -12.75 27.01 10.96
CA SER A 555 -12.58 28.17 10.10
C SER A 555 -13.71 28.26 9.06
N PRO A 556 -14.37 29.42 8.91
CA PRO A 556 -15.30 29.66 7.80
C PRO A 556 -14.57 29.88 6.47
N ASN A 557 -13.24 29.76 6.42
CA ASN A 557 -12.44 29.90 5.20
C ASN A 557 -11.89 28.54 4.78
N TYR A 558 -12.07 28.20 3.51
CA TYR A 558 -11.49 27.02 2.90
C TYR A 558 -10.70 27.37 1.66
N THR A 559 -9.60 26.65 1.47
CA THR A 559 -8.76 26.80 0.30
C THR A 559 -8.32 25.43 -0.18
N THR A 560 -8.55 25.15 -1.46
CA THR A 560 -8.22 23.86 -2.06
C THR A 560 -7.59 24.04 -3.44
N THR A 561 -7.04 22.95 -3.98
CA THR A 561 -6.48 22.90 -5.33
C THR A 561 -7.32 21.96 -6.18
N ILE A 562 -7.80 22.44 -7.32
CA ILE A 562 -8.63 21.68 -8.27
C ILE A 562 -7.86 21.40 -9.56
N GLY A 563 -8.22 20.35 -10.29
CA GLY A 563 -7.75 20.14 -11.66
C GLY A 563 -8.45 21.08 -12.64
N THR A 564 -8.17 20.92 -13.94
CA THR A 564 -8.84 21.69 -15.00
C THR A 564 -10.33 21.34 -15.10
N GLY A 565 -11.19 22.32 -15.39
CA GLY A 565 -12.63 22.12 -15.58
C GLY A 565 -13.50 22.90 -14.60
N SER A 566 -14.81 22.64 -14.63
CA SER A 566 -15.80 23.30 -13.77
C SER A 566 -16.10 22.46 -12.53
N TYR A 567 -16.06 23.12 -11.37
CA TYR A 567 -16.30 22.54 -10.05
C TYR A 567 -17.46 23.27 -9.39
N ARG A 568 -18.37 22.55 -8.73
CA ARG A 568 -19.46 23.14 -7.93
C ARG A 568 -19.21 22.89 -6.46
N TYR A 569 -19.31 23.94 -5.65
CA TYR A 569 -19.14 23.86 -4.21
C TYR A 569 -20.39 24.32 -3.46
N ALA A 570 -20.67 23.64 -2.35
CA ALA A 570 -21.64 24.02 -1.33
C ALA A 570 -20.94 24.02 0.05
N VAL A 571 -21.53 24.66 1.05
CA VAL A 571 -21.05 24.59 2.44
C VAL A 571 -22.20 24.25 3.39
N LYS A 572 -21.91 23.45 4.41
CA LYS A 572 -22.77 23.23 5.59
C LYS A 572 -21.96 23.46 6.86
N ALA A 573 -22.66 23.62 7.98
CA ALA A 573 -22.09 23.81 9.30
C ALA A 573 -22.70 22.81 10.28
N ARG A 574 -21.97 22.49 11.36
CA ARG A 574 -22.47 21.68 12.48
C ARG A 574 -22.04 22.27 13.82
N ASP A 575 -22.82 22.04 14.85
CA ASP A 575 -22.43 22.32 16.23
C ASP A 575 -21.59 21.16 16.82
N THR A 576 -21.28 21.23 18.11
CA THR A 576 -20.59 20.17 18.84
C THR A 576 -21.46 18.95 19.15
N ALA A 577 -22.78 19.05 19.01
CA ALA A 577 -23.73 17.96 19.20
C ALA A 577 -24.03 17.18 17.89
N GLY A 578 -23.54 17.66 16.75
CA GLY A 578 -23.73 17.05 15.43
C GLY A 578 -24.96 17.56 14.66
N ASN A 579 -25.67 18.57 15.15
CA ASN A 579 -26.78 19.17 14.42
C ASN A 579 -26.25 19.95 13.22
N GLU A 580 -26.66 19.57 12.02
CA GLU A 580 -26.19 20.19 10.79
C GLU A 580 -27.17 21.21 10.23
N THR A 581 -26.63 22.26 9.61
CA THR A 581 -27.41 23.20 8.80
C THR A 581 -27.78 22.60 7.44
N ALA A 582 -28.83 23.15 6.82
CA ALA A 582 -29.04 22.94 5.39
C ALA A 582 -27.87 23.55 4.58
N ARG A 583 -27.52 22.89 3.46
CA ARG A 583 -26.44 23.35 2.58
C ARG A 583 -26.74 24.71 1.97
N SER A 584 -25.69 25.48 1.71
CA SER A 584 -25.79 26.67 0.88
C SER A 584 -26.16 26.34 -0.57
N ASP A 585 -26.52 27.37 -1.33
CA ASP A 585 -26.57 27.27 -2.79
C ASP A 585 -25.22 26.83 -3.36
N GLU A 586 -25.28 26.02 -4.42
CA GLU A 586 -24.11 25.57 -5.18
C GLU A 586 -23.55 26.72 -6.03
N VAL A 587 -22.24 26.95 -5.92
CA VAL A 587 -21.53 27.93 -6.75
C VAL A 587 -20.50 27.23 -7.62
N THR A 588 -20.51 27.56 -8.92
CA THR A 588 -19.56 27.03 -9.89
C THR A 588 -18.30 27.88 -9.95
N VAL A 589 -17.13 27.25 -9.85
CA VAL A 589 -15.82 27.82 -10.15
C VAL A 589 -15.20 27.01 -11.28
N THR A 590 -14.59 27.66 -12.27
CA THR A 590 -13.93 26.98 -13.39
C THR A 590 -12.43 27.26 -13.35
N ALA A 591 -11.62 26.21 -13.22
CA ALA A 591 -10.18 26.30 -13.37
C ALA A 591 -9.81 26.36 -14.85
N SER A 592 -9.02 27.37 -15.19
CA SER A 592 -8.79 27.83 -16.56
C SER A 592 -8.09 26.80 -17.44
N LEU A 593 -8.65 26.56 -18.62
CA LEU A 593 -7.94 26.01 -19.77
C LEU A 593 -7.53 27.17 -20.67
N ILE A 594 -6.24 27.26 -20.99
CA ILE A 594 -5.79 27.96 -22.20
C ILE A 594 -5.80 26.92 -23.32
N SER A 595 -6.51 27.21 -24.40
CA SER A 595 -6.45 26.42 -25.63
C SER A 595 -5.54 27.14 -26.60
N ALA A 596 -4.30 26.66 -26.72
CA ALA A 596 -3.37 27.10 -27.75
C ALA A 596 -3.54 26.22 -29.00
N THR A 597 -3.94 26.80 -30.12
CA THR A 597 -4.27 26.09 -31.35
C THR A 597 -3.10 26.18 -32.32
N ALA A 598 -2.79 25.08 -33.01
CA ALA A 598 -1.70 25.08 -33.98
C ALA A 598 -1.92 26.09 -35.11
N ASP A 599 -0.83 26.73 -35.53
CA ASP A 599 -0.81 27.72 -36.61
C ASP A 599 -0.12 27.17 -37.86
N THR A 600 -0.42 27.80 -38.99
CA THR A 600 0.30 27.55 -40.24
C THR A 600 0.64 28.85 -40.95
N ALA A 601 1.81 28.92 -41.59
CA ALA A 601 2.17 30.02 -42.47
C ALA A 601 2.95 29.55 -43.70
N THR A 602 2.91 30.35 -44.77
CA THR A 602 3.70 30.14 -45.98
C THR A 602 4.53 31.39 -46.25
N VAL A 603 5.80 31.21 -46.61
CA VAL A 603 6.72 32.31 -46.90
C VAL A 603 7.64 31.92 -48.05
N PRO A 604 7.97 32.81 -49.00
CA PRO A 604 9.05 32.55 -49.94
C PRO A 604 10.39 32.41 -49.22
N GLU A 605 11.31 31.60 -49.74
CA GLU A 605 12.66 31.57 -49.21
C GLU A 605 13.32 32.96 -49.20
N ASP A 606 14.30 33.14 -48.33
CA ASP A 606 14.97 34.41 -47.99
C ASP A 606 14.09 35.55 -47.43
N ASN A 607 12.78 35.33 -47.34
CA ASN A 607 11.82 36.28 -46.80
C ASN A 607 11.41 35.94 -45.37
N ALA A 608 10.66 36.85 -44.75
CA ALA A 608 10.17 36.69 -43.38
C ALA A 608 8.65 36.94 -43.31
N VAL A 609 7.96 36.19 -42.47
CA VAL A 609 6.50 36.28 -42.24
C VAL A 609 6.20 36.53 -40.78
N VAL A 610 5.24 37.40 -40.47
CA VAL A 610 4.73 37.63 -39.10
C VAL A 610 3.45 36.83 -38.92
N ILE A 611 3.40 36.00 -37.88
CA ILE A 611 2.33 35.06 -37.60
C ILE A 611 1.66 35.51 -36.30
N LYS A 612 0.36 35.78 -36.37
CA LYS A 612 -0.46 36.20 -35.24
C LYS A 612 -0.95 34.98 -34.45
N VAL A 613 0.00 34.30 -33.81
CA VAL A 613 -0.21 33.03 -33.09
C VAL A 613 -1.21 33.10 -31.91
N LEU A 614 -1.82 34.26 -31.64
CA LEU A 614 -2.82 34.41 -30.58
C LEU A 614 -4.25 34.53 -31.13
N ASP A 615 -4.42 34.70 -32.45
CA ASP A 615 -5.74 34.99 -33.05
C ASP A 615 -6.70 33.80 -32.95
N ASN A 616 -6.18 32.58 -32.86
CA ASN A 616 -6.90 31.30 -32.74
C ASN A 616 -6.78 30.67 -31.33
N ASP A 617 -6.16 31.38 -30.38
CA ASP A 617 -5.98 30.92 -29.02
C ASP A 617 -7.07 31.50 -28.11
N THR A 618 -7.56 30.70 -27.17
CA THR A 618 -8.65 31.12 -26.27
C THR A 618 -8.36 30.81 -24.81
N SER A 619 -8.89 31.66 -23.93
CA SER A 619 -8.99 31.41 -22.49
C SER A 619 -10.45 31.21 -22.12
N ALA A 620 -10.76 30.13 -21.39
CA ALA A 620 -12.15 29.80 -21.03
C ALA A 620 -12.87 30.89 -20.21
N ASN A 621 -12.11 31.71 -19.48
CA ASN A 621 -12.61 32.84 -18.70
C ASN A 621 -12.55 34.20 -19.43
N GLY A 622 -12.09 34.22 -20.69
CA GLY A 622 -11.93 35.44 -21.49
C GLY A 622 -10.67 36.26 -21.17
N ASP A 623 -9.73 35.74 -20.36
CA ASP A 623 -8.48 36.43 -20.07
C ASP A 623 -7.65 36.67 -21.34
N LYS A 624 -6.90 37.78 -21.32
CA LYS A 624 -5.94 38.10 -22.37
C LYS A 624 -4.74 37.17 -22.29
N LEU A 625 -4.40 36.56 -23.44
CA LEU A 625 -3.23 35.71 -23.59
C LEU A 625 -1.99 36.52 -24.02
N ALA A 626 -0.82 36.07 -23.58
CA ALA A 626 0.48 36.63 -23.93
C ALA A 626 1.47 35.50 -24.23
N ILE A 627 2.25 35.62 -25.30
CA ILE A 627 3.32 34.66 -25.58
C ILE A 627 4.39 34.82 -24.49
N THR A 628 4.87 33.75 -23.88
CA THR A 628 5.92 33.76 -22.85
C THR A 628 7.22 33.16 -23.37
N GLN A 629 7.15 32.08 -24.15
CA GLN A 629 8.29 31.37 -24.71
C GLN A 629 8.04 30.99 -26.17
N PHE A 630 9.11 30.78 -26.92
CA PHE A 630 9.07 30.20 -28.27
C PHE A 630 10.41 29.56 -28.61
N SER A 631 10.36 28.50 -29.43
CA SER A 631 11.55 27.85 -29.96
C SER A 631 11.99 28.48 -31.28
N GLN A 632 13.19 28.14 -31.73
CA GLN A 632 13.61 28.40 -33.12
C GLN A 632 13.12 27.26 -34.03
N GLY A 633 13.05 27.53 -35.33
CA GLY A 633 12.89 26.49 -36.34
C GLY A 633 14.21 25.79 -36.60
N LYS A 634 14.16 24.60 -37.21
CA LYS A 634 15.40 23.88 -37.58
C LYS A 634 16.11 24.58 -38.73
N ASN A 635 15.34 25.17 -39.65
CA ASN A 635 15.83 25.79 -40.87
C ASN A 635 15.46 27.27 -40.92
N GLY A 636 15.22 27.92 -39.78
CA GLY A 636 14.89 29.34 -39.72
C GLY A 636 14.98 29.92 -38.31
N SER A 637 15.02 31.25 -38.25
CA SER A 637 15.04 32.00 -37.00
C SER A 637 13.66 32.60 -36.70
N VAL A 638 13.27 32.55 -35.42
CA VAL A 638 12.03 33.11 -34.89
C VAL A 638 12.39 34.26 -33.95
N ILE A 639 11.78 35.42 -34.16
CA ILE A 639 11.88 36.56 -33.24
C ILE A 639 10.50 37.05 -32.84
N ARG A 640 10.39 37.62 -31.65
CA ARG A 640 9.17 38.31 -31.24
C ARG A 640 9.05 39.64 -31.99
N LYS A 641 7.85 39.94 -32.51
CA LYS A 641 7.55 41.21 -33.18
C LYS A 641 6.19 41.75 -32.72
N SER A 642 5.91 43.02 -32.96
CA SER A 642 4.58 43.58 -32.69
C SER A 642 3.53 42.78 -33.45
N GLY A 643 2.56 42.22 -32.72
CA GLY A 643 1.48 41.40 -33.29
C GLY A 643 1.73 39.89 -33.37
N GLY A 644 2.88 39.35 -32.93
CA GLY A 644 3.08 37.89 -32.87
C GLY A 644 4.54 37.45 -32.97
N LEU A 645 4.78 36.36 -33.70
CA LEU A 645 6.12 35.79 -33.94
C LEU A 645 6.49 35.96 -35.40
N GLN A 646 7.69 36.48 -35.68
CA GLN A 646 8.23 36.57 -37.03
C GLN A 646 9.17 35.39 -37.28
N TYR A 647 8.87 34.59 -38.31
CA TYR A 647 9.75 33.55 -38.83
C TYR A 647 10.50 34.07 -40.06
N LYS A 648 11.79 33.76 -40.15
CA LYS A 648 12.63 33.97 -41.34
C LYS A 648 13.39 32.68 -41.63
N SER A 649 13.30 32.15 -42.84
CA SER A 649 14.05 30.95 -43.22
C SER A 649 15.55 31.24 -43.28
N THR A 650 16.35 30.18 -43.13
CA THR A 650 17.77 30.19 -43.46
C THR A 650 17.91 30.43 -44.95
N GLY A 651 19.00 31.10 -45.35
CA GLY A 651 19.25 31.43 -46.75
C GLY A 651 19.13 30.20 -47.66
N ASN A 652 18.37 30.33 -48.73
CA ASN A 652 18.18 29.32 -49.79
C ASN A 652 17.56 27.99 -49.28
N PHE A 653 16.88 28.01 -48.13
CA PHE A 653 16.12 26.87 -47.65
C PHE A 653 14.68 26.98 -48.16
N ASN A 654 14.22 25.93 -48.84
CA ASN A 654 12.82 25.68 -49.15
C ASN A 654 12.36 24.31 -48.61
N GLY A 655 11.07 24.19 -48.31
CA GLY A 655 10.46 23.02 -47.68
C GLY A 655 9.78 23.33 -46.33
N SER A 656 9.43 22.28 -45.59
CA SER A 656 8.73 22.41 -44.31
C SER A 656 9.68 22.71 -43.14
N ASP A 657 9.30 23.64 -42.29
CA ASP A 657 9.93 23.89 -40.98
C ASP A 657 8.85 24.05 -39.91
N SER A 658 9.23 24.02 -38.63
CA SER A 658 8.28 24.20 -37.53
C SER A 658 8.95 24.72 -36.27
N PHE A 659 8.21 25.47 -35.46
CA PHE A 659 8.64 25.88 -34.12
C PHE A 659 7.44 25.85 -33.17
N SER A 660 7.69 25.80 -31.87
CA SER A 660 6.64 25.86 -30.84
C SER A 660 6.61 27.22 -30.16
N TYR A 661 5.45 27.60 -29.65
CA TYR A 661 5.30 28.76 -28.77
C TYR A 661 4.46 28.41 -27.55
N THR A 662 4.73 29.08 -26.45
CA THR A 662 3.99 28.95 -25.19
C THR A 662 3.31 30.28 -24.90
N VAL A 663 2.04 30.23 -24.57
CA VAL A 663 1.23 31.36 -24.13
C VAL A 663 0.94 31.27 -22.66
N SER A 664 0.70 32.40 -22.01
CA SER A 664 0.16 32.48 -20.67
C SER A 664 -0.99 33.48 -20.56
N ASN A 665 -1.90 33.25 -19.62
CA ASN A 665 -2.89 34.26 -19.22
C ASN A 665 -2.33 35.13 -18.08
N THR A 666 -3.14 36.09 -17.61
CA THR A 666 -2.79 36.97 -16.48
C THR A 666 -2.64 36.25 -15.14
N SER A 667 -3.13 35.02 -15.04
CA SER A 667 -3.06 34.21 -13.82
C SER A 667 -1.80 33.35 -13.72
N GLY A 668 -1.09 33.13 -14.84
CA GLY A 668 0.16 32.35 -14.88
C GLY A 668 0.06 31.02 -15.62
N ASN A 669 -1.16 30.49 -15.84
CA ASN A 669 -1.40 29.30 -16.65
C ASN A 669 -0.68 29.36 -17.99
N THR A 670 -0.21 28.22 -18.51
CA THR A 670 0.44 28.16 -19.81
C THR A 670 -0.12 27.07 -20.71
N ALA A 671 -0.04 27.27 -22.02
CA ALA A 671 -0.31 26.25 -23.04
C ALA A 671 0.71 26.39 -24.18
N THR A 672 1.04 25.27 -24.83
CA THR A 672 2.02 25.24 -25.93
C THR A 672 1.37 24.74 -27.20
N ALA A 673 1.66 25.39 -28.33
CA ALA A 673 1.21 25.00 -29.66
C ALA A 673 2.36 25.01 -30.67
N LEU A 674 2.14 24.31 -31.79
CA LEU A 674 3.08 24.19 -32.90
C LEU A 674 2.68 25.16 -34.02
N VAL A 675 3.68 25.82 -34.61
CA VAL A 675 3.54 26.57 -35.85
C VAL A 675 4.23 25.79 -36.96
N SER A 676 3.47 25.41 -37.99
CA SER A 676 4.01 24.75 -39.19
C SER A 676 4.26 25.77 -40.30
N ILE A 677 5.46 25.79 -40.86
CA ILE A 677 5.87 26.71 -41.91
C ILE A 677 6.12 25.94 -43.20
N ASN A 678 5.54 26.43 -44.30
CA ASN A 678 5.87 26.00 -45.64
C ASN A 678 6.71 27.08 -46.34
N VAL A 679 8.00 26.81 -46.56
CA VAL A 679 8.89 27.74 -47.27
C VAL A 679 8.88 27.41 -48.76
N ILE A 680 8.34 28.32 -49.59
CA ILE A 680 8.21 28.10 -51.03
C ILE A 680 9.52 28.48 -51.75
N PRO A 681 9.98 27.66 -52.71
CA PRO A 681 11.19 27.95 -53.46
C PRO A 681 11.02 29.21 -54.33
N VAL A 682 12.11 29.97 -54.48
CA VAL A 682 12.26 31.16 -55.31
C VAL A 682 13.58 31.05 -56.06
N ASN A 683 13.53 31.11 -57.39
CA ASN A 683 14.71 30.93 -58.23
C ASN A 683 15.86 31.91 -57.90
N ASP A 684 17.03 31.36 -57.58
CA ASP A 684 18.30 32.04 -57.39
C ASP A 684 19.01 32.29 -58.72
N THR A 685 19.76 33.39 -58.81
CA THR A 685 20.60 33.62 -59.99
C THR A 685 21.86 32.76 -59.96
N PRO A 686 22.34 32.26 -61.11
CA PRO A 686 23.53 31.44 -61.15
C PRO A 686 24.79 32.22 -60.77
N ILE A 687 25.83 31.52 -60.32
CA ILE A 687 27.12 32.10 -59.94
C ILE A 687 28.18 31.68 -60.96
N ALA A 688 28.58 32.63 -61.82
CA ALA A 688 29.65 32.45 -62.80
C ALA A 688 31.04 32.78 -62.22
N ARG A 689 32.07 32.00 -62.57
CA ARG A 689 33.47 32.18 -62.13
C ARG A 689 34.43 32.27 -63.31
N ASN A 690 35.45 33.11 -63.18
CA ASN A 690 36.41 33.33 -64.26
C ASN A 690 37.24 32.07 -64.56
N ASP A 691 37.55 31.85 -65.83
CA ASP A 691 38.41 30.78 -66.31
C ASP A 691 39.73 31.29 -66.86
N SER A 692 40.70 30.38 -66.98
CA SER A 692 41.91 30.63 -67.73
C SER A 692 42.41 29.40 -68.45
N VAL A 693 43.06 29.61 -69.59
CA VAL A 693 43.61 28.54 -70.44
C VAL A 693 44.83 29.06 -71.20
N SER A 694 45.76 28.17 -71.56
CA SER A 694 46.84 28.47 -72.49
C SER A 694 46.67 27.65 -73.77
N VAL A 695 46.91 28.27 -74.92
CA VAL A 695 46.75 27.66 -76.25
C VAL A 695 47.89 28.12 -77.16
N SER A 696 48.38 27.25 -78.04
CA SER A 696 49.38 27.64 -79.04
C SER A 696 48.73 28.39 -80.20
N VAL A 697 49.44 29.34 -80.81
CA VAL A 697 49.00 30.06 -82.00
C VAL A 697 48.52 29.11 -83.09
N ASN A 698 47.49 29.50 -83.84
CA ASN A 698 46.88 28.72 -84.92
C ASN A 698 46.30 27.34 -84.53
N THR A 699 46.09 27.07 -83.24
CA THR A 699 45.45 25.81 -82.76
C THR A 699 44.05 26.04 -82.20
N SER A 700 43.27 24.96 -82.09
CA SER A 700 41.91 24.95 -81.55
C SER A 700 41.90 24.30 -80.17
N THR A 701 41.08 24.82 -79.25
CA THR A 701 40.80 24.17 -77.97
C THR A 701 39.31 24.29 -77.62
N THR A 702 38.82 23.30 -76.89
CA THR A 702 37.48 23.33 -76.28
C THR A 702 37.60 23.77 -74.83
N LEU A 703 36.80 24.75 -74.44
CA LEU A 703 36.75 25.31 -73.10
C LEU A 703 35.45 24.88 -72.44
N LEU A 704 35.54 24.46 -71.18
CA LEU A 704 34.41 24.00 -70.36
C LEU A 704 34.18 24.98 -69.20
N PRO A 705 33.74 26.22 -69.50
CA PRO A 705 33.63 27.28 -68.48
C PRO A 705 32.63 26.92 -67.37
N LEU A 706 31.58 26.18 -67.69
CA LEU A 706 30.56 25.78 -66.72
C LEU A 706 31.08 24.87 -65.59
N SER A 707 32.31 24.34 -65.69
CA SER A 707 32.85 23.39 -64.72
C SER A 707 33.10 23.98 -63.33
N ASN A 708 33.26 25.30 -63.22
CA ASN A 708 33.44 26.02 -61.94
C ASN A 708 32.24 26.91 -61.58
N ASP A 709 31.24 26.96 -62.45
CA ASP A 709 29.99 27.69 -62.28
C ASP A 709 29.00 26.83 -61.50
N ARG A 710 28.10 27.47 -60.74
CA ARG A 710 27.08 26.75 -59.99
C ARG A 710 25.81 27.57 -59.83
N ASP A 711 24.70 26.86 -59.72
CA ASP A 711 23.42 27.41 -59.32
C ASP A 711 23.07 26.93 -57.90
N ILE A 712 22.39 27.76 -57.11
CA ILE A 712 21.99 27.41 -55.75
C ILE A 712 20.83 26.41 -55.77
N ASP A 713 19.89 26.57 -56.69
CA ASP A 713 18.75 25.66 -56.92
C ASP A 713 19.16 24.37 -57.65
N ARG A 714 20.44 24.31 -58.07
CA ARG A 714 21.03 23.21 -58.85
C ARG A 714 20.41 23.06 -60.23
N ASP A 715 19.95 24.16 -60.79
CA ASP A 715 19.52 24.23 -62.16
C ASP A 715 20.63 23.90 -63.15
N THR A 716 20.23 23.36 -64.29
CA THR A 716 21.17 23.03 -65.36
C THR A 716 21.61 24.30 -66.08
N LEU A 717 22.89 24.66 -65.91
CA LEU A 717 23.46 25.84 -66.52
C LEU A 717 23.73 25.66 -68.02
N SER A 718 23.53 26.75 -68.76
CA SER A 718 23.86 26.86 -70.19
C SER A 718 24.55 28.19 -70.52
N ILE A 719 25.32 28.24 -71.60
CA ILE A 719 25.97 29.48 -72.06
C ILE A 719 24.99 30.26 -72.93
N ALA A 720 24.48 31.38 -72.40
CA ALA A 720 23.49 32.22 -73.07
C ALA A 720 24.10 33.18 -74.10
N SER A 721 25.30 33.71 -73.83
CA SER A 721 26.00 34.59 -74.78
C SER A 721 27.51 34.61 -74.59
N LEU A 722 28.24 35.01 -75.63
CA LEU A 722 29.69 35.07 -75.67
C LEU A 722 30.16 36.32 -76.43
N SER A 723 31.13 37.05 -75.86
CA SER A 723 31.75 38.19 -76.53
C SER A 723 32.73 37.75 -77.63
N LEU A 724 32.98 38.62 -78.61
CA LEU A 724 33.98 38.39 -79.65
C LEU A 724 35.41 38.27 -79.06
N ALA A 725 36.17 37.33 -79.60
CA ALA A 725 37.60 37.19 -79.36
C ALA A 725 38.40 38.29 -80.09
N LYS A 726 39.48 38.79 -79.47
CA LYS A 726 40.34 39.82 -80.10
C LYS A 726 41.57 39.25 -80.77
N LYS A 727 42.05 38.07 -80.37
CA LYS A 727 43.26 37.41 -80.90
C LYS A 727 42.98 36.07 -81.59
N GLY A 728 41.70 35.77 -81.82
CA GLY A 728 41.24 34.53 -82.44
C GLY A 728 39.75 34.61 -82.78
N SER A 729 39.08 33.47 -82.81
CA SER A 729 37.62 33.38 -82.89
C SER A 729 37.09 32.45 -81.81
N ALA A 730 35.93 32.76 -81.25
CA ALA A 730 35.26 31.94 -80.24
C ALA A 730 33.79 31.76 -80.61
N VAL A 731 33.29 30.53 -80.51
CA VAL A 731 31.88 30.20 -80.74
C VAL A 731 31.37 29.30 -79.62
N ILE A 732 30.11 29.48 -79.25
CA ILE A 732 29.41 28.56 -78.34
C ILE A 732 29.19 27.24 -79.10
N TYR A 733 29.53 26.13 -78.46
CA TYR A 733 29.40 24.77 -79.00
C TYR A 733 28.75 23.89 -77.92
N GLY A 734 27.42 23.85 -77.90
CA GLY A 734 26.66 23.28 -76.79
C GLY A 734 26.96 24.02 -75.47
N ASN A 735 27.30 23.27 -74.43
CA ASN A 735 27.71 23.80 -73.11
C ASN A 735 29.21 24.11 -73.02
N ALA A 736 29.91 24.14 -74.15
CA ALA A 736 31.33 24.46 -74.24
C ALA A 736 31.55 25.68 -75.15
N ILE A 737 32.78 26.20 -75.13
CA ILE A 737 33.22 27.22 -76.08
C ILE A 737 34.37 26.66 -76.89
N ARG A 738 34.27 26.72 -78.22
CA ARG A 738 35.39 26.39 -79.10
C ARG A 738 36.17 27.65 -79.41
N TYR A 739 37.41 27.71 -78.95
CA TYR A 739 38.33 28.81 -79.21
C TYR A 739 39.36 28.40 -80.26
N GLN A 740 39.52 29.21 -81.30
CA GLN A 740 40.56 29.09 -82.30
C GLN A 740 41.53 30.26 -82.14
N ALA A 741 42.76 29.98 -81.74
CA ALA A 741 43.80 31.01 -81.67
C ALA A 741 44.20 31.46 -83.08
N GLY A 742 44.32 32.77 -83.29
CA GLY A 742 44.93 33.33 -84.50
C GLY A 742 46.46 33.28 -84.46
N GLY A 743 47.10 34.02 -85.37
CA GLY A 743 48.56 34.11 -85.45
C GLY A 743 49.22 35.05 -84.43
N SER A 744 48.43 35.74 -83.59
CA SER A 744 48.93 36.76 -82.64
C SER A 744 49.10 36.19 -81.24
N VAL A 745 50.30 36.28 -80.67
CA VAL A 745 50.59 35.90 -79.26
C VAL A 745 50.05 36.93 -78.25
N GLY A 746 49.91 36.51 -76.98
CA GLY A 746 49.50 37.34 -75.85
C GLY A 746 48.14 36.94 -75.26
N THR A 747 47.63 37.74 -74.33
CA THR A 747 46.36 37.45 -73.63
C THR A 747 45.15 37.93 -74.43
N ASP A 748 44.15 37.06 -74.57
CA ASP A 748 42.79 37.35 -75.04
C ASP A 748 41.81 37.21 -73.86
N LYS A 749 40.70 37.95 -73.89
CA LYS A 749 39.67 37.90 -72.83
C LYS A 749 38.29 37.80 -73.46
N LEU A 750 37.55 36.75 -73.09
CA LEU A 750 36.18 36.51 -73.54
C LEU A 750 35.26 36.65 -72.34
N THR A 751 34.20 37.46 -72.44
CA THR A 751 33.12 37.46 -71.46
C THR A 751 32.03 36.52 -71.94
N TYR A 752 31.63 35.58 -71.09
CA TYR A 752 30.48 34.72 -71.33
C TYR A 752 29.39 34.99 -70.30
N THR A 753 28.13 34.81 -70.70
CA THR A 753 26.97 34.89 -69.81
C THR A 753 26.37 33.49 -69.71
N ILE A 754 26.13 33.01 -68.50
CA ILE A 754 25.40 31.77 -68.23
C ILE A 754 23.94 32.07 -67.87
N SER A 755 23.06 31.13 -68.12
CA SER A 755 21.66 31.15 -67.70
C SER A 755 21.28 29.82 -67.05
N ASP A 756 20.41 29.91 -66.04
CA ASP A 756 19.76 28.80 -65.33
C ASP A 756 18.56 28.20 -66.09
N GLY A 757 18.05 28.89 -67.12
CA GLY A 757 16.82 28.50 -67.83
C GLY A 757 15.52 28.97 -67.18
N HIS A 758 15.59 29.61 -66.02
CA HIS A 758 14.45 30.13 -65.23
C HIS A 758 14.45 31.65 -65.07
N GLY A 759 15.41 32.34 -65.71
CA GLY A 759 15.44 33.79 -65.85
C GLY A 759 16.63 34.45 -65.16
N GLY A 760 17.39 33.71 -64.35
CA GLY A 760 18.66 34.16 -63.78
C GLY A 760 19.80 34.07 -64.80
N THR A 761 20.69 35.07 -64.74
CA THR A 761 21.90 35.09 -65.57
C THR A 761 23.09 35.65 -64.79
N ALA A 762 24.29 35.17 -65.12
CA ALA A 762 25.55 35.69 -64.56
C ALA A 762 26.66 35.73 -65.60
N LYS A 763 27.67 36.57 -65.36
CA LYS A 763 28.77 36.80 -66.30
C LYS A 763 30.12 36.47 -65.68
N ALA A 764 31.00 35.88 -66.47
CA ALA A 764 32.39 35.66 -66.12
C ALA A 764 33.31 35.84 -67.33
N VAL A 765 34.62 35.88 -67.07
CA VAL A 765 35.66 36.12 -68.07
C VAL A 765 36.56 34.90 -68.19
N ILE A 766 36.78 34.46 -69.42
CA ILE A 766 37.80 33.49 -69.80
C ILE A 766 39.04 34.26 -70.26
N THR A 767 40.16 34.03 -69.59
CA THR A 767 41.46 34.57 -69.97
C THR A 767 42.25 33.53 -70.77
N VAL A 768 42.44 33.77 -72.07
CA VAL A 768 43.17 32.86 -72.96
C VAL A 768 44.58 33.39 -73.19
N SER A 769 45.59 32.63 -72.79
CA SER A 769 46.99 32.95 -73.06
C SER A 769 47.47 32.28 -74.34
N VAL A 770 47.59 33.05 -75.43
CA VAL A 770 48.07 32.56 -76.72
C VAL A 770 49.60 32.60 -76.76
N LYS A 771 50.22 31.43 -76.87
CA LYS A 771 51.68 31.23 -76.84
C LYS A 771 52.19 30.64 -78.16
N LYS A 772 53.50 30.68 -78.38
CA LYS A 772 54.10 30.06 -79.56
C LYS A 772 53.99 28.54 -79.52
#